data_AF-A0A669Q6K9-F1
#
_entry.id   AF-A0A669Q6K9-F1
#
_cell.length_a   1.000
_cell.length_b   1.000
_cell.length_c   1.000
_cell.angle_alpha   90.00
_cell.angle_beta   90.00
_cell.angle_gamma   90.00
#
_symmetry.space_group_name_H-M   'P 1'
#
loop_
_entity.id
_entity.type
_entity.pdbx_description
1 polymer ?
#
loop_
_entity_poly.entity_id
_entity_poly.type
_entity_poly.pdbx_seq_one_letter_code
_entity_poly.pdbx_strand_id
1 'polypeptide(L)'
;MEFLLPKGDYPTSFRRSLLVVLVCVTVLVCTDQDYYSLLGVSKEASSREIRQAFKKLALKLHPDKNQNDPNAHESFLKINRAYEVLKDEDLRKKYDKYGEKGLEDQQQGGRYESWHYYRYDFGIYDDDPEIITLDRGEFDAAVNSGELWFVNFYSPRCSHCHDLAPTWREFAKEMDGVIRIGAVNCGDNRMLCRIKGINSYPSLYVFKTGMQPVKYYGDRSKESLKNFAMQYVTSTVTELWAGNFVNAIETSFASGLGWLITFCAERGDCLSYQTRLKLAGMLEGLANVGWMDCGTQGELCDNLDISSSTTAYFPPGATINNKEKGGVLFLNSLDAREIYQEVMKHLPDFEIMSATSLEVGKFDCLSSPTICNKLYVYQPCLAVFKGKGIEDYEIHHGKKILYDIVAFAKESVNSHVITLGPQNFPGKEKEPWLVDFFAPWCPPCRALLPELRKASKHLYGQLKFGTLDCTVHEGLCNMHNIRAYPTTVVFNQSDVHEYEGHHSAEQILEFIEDLRNPSVISLTPETFVELVERRKREEIWMVDFYAPWCGPCQALMPEWKKMARMLNGLISVGSVDCQKFYSFCHQQNVRGYPEIRLFPQKSSTAHQYYSYNGWHRDSYSLRGWALGYLPQVSIDLTPQSFTEKVLNGKDHWVIDFYAPWCGPCQNFAPEFEILARAVKGKVKAGKVDCQAYGQTCQSADIRAYPTVKFYPYQGTKVNILGEYIDSRDAKGIADILNEKLEAIQNKGKRKKSRNKDEL
;
A
#
# COMPACT_ATOMS: atom_id res chain seq x y z
N MET A 1 44.81 53.02 -0.83
CA MET A 1 44.34 54.41 -0.68
C MET A 1 43.25 54.41 0.37
N GLU A 2 43.58 54.97 1.52
CA GLU A 2 42.71 55.13 2.69
C GLU A 2 41.54 56.07 2.39
N PHE A 3 40.34 55.72 2.85
CA PHE A 3 39.27 56.68 3.08
C PHE A 3 39.15 56.92 4.58
N LEU A 4 39.47 58.16 4.97
CA LEU A 4 39.38 58.70 6.33
C LEU A 4 37.92 58.82 6.78
N LEU A 5 37.61 58.31 7.97
CA LEU A 5 36.42 58.69 8.74
C LEU A 5 36.86 59.51 9.97
N PRO A 6 36.14 60.57 10.35
CA PRO A 6 36.50 61.42 11.48
C PRO A 6 36.06 60.78 12.81
N LYS A 7 36.91 60.93 13.83
CA LYS A 7 36.60 60.61 15.22
C LYS A 7 35.66 61.67 15.78
N GLY A 8 34.46 61.25 16.19
CA GLY A 8 33.53 62.05 16.97
C GLY A 8 32.88 61.18 18.06
N ASP A 9 33.06 61.60 19.30
CA ASP A 9 32.56 60.95 20.51
C ASP A 9 31.03 60.82 20.52
N TYR A 10 30.54 59.60 20.82
CA TYR A 10 29.14 59.37 21.19
C TYR A 10 29.03 58.89 22.65
N PRO A 11 27.98 59.31 23.40
CA PRO A 11 27.91 59.15 24.85
C PRO A 11 27.62 57.70 25.27
N THR A 12 28.11 57.37 26.48
CA THR A 12 28.03 56.08 27.19
C THR A 12 26.62 55.53 27.46
N SER A 13 25.56 56.16 26.95
CA SER A 13 24.17 55.69 27.06
C SER A 13 23.79 54.62 26.02
N PHE A 14 24.55 54.45 24.93
CA PHE A 14 24.17 53.49 23.87
C PHE A 14 24.68 52.05 24.14
N ARG A 15 25.66 51.88 25.03
CA ARG A 15 26.23 50.56 25.38
C ARG A 15 25.36 49.74 26.34
N ARG A 16 24.47 50.36 27.13
CA ARG A 16 23.57 49.64 28.03
C ARG A 16 22.29 49.14 27.35
N SER A 17 21.78 49.87 26.35
CA SER A 17 20.60 49.42 25.59
C SER A 17 20.90 48.27 24.63
N LEU A 18 22.13 48.18 24.10
CA LEU A 18 22.52 47.06 23.23
C LEU A 18 22.69 45.74 24.01
N LEU A 19 23.08 45.82 25.29
CA LEU A 19 23.26 44.64 26.16
C LEU A 19 21.92 44.12 26.73
N VAL A 20 20.94 45.00 26.96
CA VAL A 20 19.59 44.59 27.37
C VAL A 20 18.78 44.03 26.19
N VAL A 21 18.98 44.54 24.98
CA VAL A 21 18.35 43.95 23.78
C VAL A 21 18.98 42.61 23.39
N LEU A 22 20.29 42.41 23.61
CA LEU A 22 20.91 41.08 23.41
C LEU A 22 20.47 40.04 24.46
N VAL A 23 20.09 40.47 25.67
CA VAL A 23 19.63 39.59 26.76
C VAL A 23 18.10 39.40 26.77
N CYS A 24 17.33 40.29 26.13
CA CYS A 24 15.88 40.12 25.95
C CYS A 24 15.47 39.50 24.61
N VAL A 25 16.41 39.29 23.66
CA VAL A 25 16.17 38.50 22.44
C VAL A 25 16.48 37.00 22.64
N THR A 26 16.88 36.57 23.84
CA THR A 26 16.54 35.22 24.32
C THR A 26 15.09 35.19 24.81
N VAL A 27 14.16 35.71 24.00
CA VAL A 27 12.83 35.11 23.94
C VAL A 27 13.10 33.63 23.70
N LEU A 28 12.59 32.78 24.59
CA LEU A 28 12.48 31.36 24.33
C LEU A 28 11.79 31.19 22.97
N VAL A 29 12.58 31.06 21.92
CA VAL A 29 12.20 30.24 20.79
C VAL A 29 12.24 28.84 21.39
N CYS A 30 11.11 28.41 21.96
CA CYS A 30 10.82 26.99 22.03
C CYS A 30 10.80 26.52 20.57
N THR A 31 11.98 26.17 20.05
CA THR A 31 12.04 25.28 18.89
C THR A 31 11.46 23.98 19.41
N ASP A 32 10.18 23.74 19.14
CA ASP A 32 9.65 22.38 19.22
C ASP A 32 10.63 21.51 18.42
N GLN A 33 11.33 20.61 19.10
CA GLN A 33 12.37 19.82 18.46
C GLN A 33 11.69 18.84 17.51
N ASP A 34 12.05 18.92 16.24
CA ASP A 34 11.61 17.99 15.20
C ASP A 34 11.89 16.52 15.61
N TYR A 35 11.00 15.60 15.28
CA TYR A 35 11.04 14.21 15.76
C TYR A 35 12.30 13.47 15.33
N TYR A 36 12.84 13.78 14.15
CA TYR A 36 14.11 13.23 13.69
C TYR A 36 15.27 13.73 14.55
N SER A 37 15.26 15.01 14.90
CA SER A 37 16.24 15.62 15.81
C SER A 37 16.16 15.04 17.23
N LEU A 38 14.96 14.76 17.73
CA LEU A 38 14.76 14.10 19.03
C LEU A 38 15.39 12.70 19.09
N LEU A 39 15.29 11.94 17.99
CA LEU A 39 15.91 10.62 17.90
C LEU A 39 17.39 10.68 17.48
N GLY A 40 17.89 11.83 17.04
CA GLY A 40 19.26 11.99 16.54
C GLY A 40 19.49 11.28 15.20
N VAL A 41 18.48 11.24 14.34
CA VAL A 41 18.53 10.60 13.03
C VAL A 41 18.20 11.60 11.93
N SER A 42 18.59 11.27 10.70
CA SER A 42 18.25 12.08 9.52
C SER A 42 16.82 11.83 9.05
N LYS A 43 16.24 12.74 8.25
CA LYS A 43 14.90 12.55 7.65
C LYS A 43 14.86 11.37 6.67
N GLU A 44 16.02 11.00 6.15
CA GLU A 44 16.26 9.89 5.23
C GLU A 44 16.42 8.55 5.96
N ALA A 45 16.42 8.55 7.30
CA ALA A 45 16.67 7.35 8.09
C ALA A 45 15.65 6.25 7.80
N SER A 46 16.17 5.04 7.60
CA SER A 46 15.41 3.81 7.46
C SER A 46 14.71 3.42 8.75
N SER A 47 13.70 2.56 8.66
CA SER A 47 12.98 2.03 9.82
C SER A 47 13.92 1.31 10.81
N ARG A 48 14.99 0.66 10.31
CA ARG A 48 16.04 0.04 11.14
C ARG A 48 16.85 1.08 11.91
N GLU A 49 17.31 2.14 11.26
CA GLU A 49 18.07 3.21 11.91
C GLU A 49 17.24 3.95 12.96
N ILE A 50 15.95 4.20 12.67
CA ILE A 50 15.01 4.79 13.62
C ILE A 50 14.85 3.87 14.85
N ARG A 51 14.66 2.56 14.65
CA ARG A 51 14.59 1.59 15.76
C ARG A 51 15.89 1.56 16.56
N GLN A 52 17.05 1.50 15.92
CA GLN A 52 18.34 1.45 16.64
C GLN A 52 18.58 2.73 17.46
N ALA A 53 18.30 3.90 16.87
CA ALA A 53 18.43 5.18 17.55
C ALA A 53 17.47 5.28 18.75
N PHE A 54 16.20 4.91 18.54
CA PHE A 54 15.21 4.84 19.61
C PHE A 54 15.62 3.84 20.71
N LYS A 55 16.08 2.63 20.37
CA LYS A 55 16.55 1.62 21.33
C LYS A 55 17.66 2.17 22.22
N LYS A 56 18.64 2.86 21.63
CA LYS A 56 19.75 3.49 22.36
C LYS A 56 19.25 4.56 23.35
N LEU A 57 18.32 5.41 22.91
CA LEU A 57 17.71 6.42 23.77
C LEU A 57 16.83 5.79 24.85
N ALA A 58 16.02 4.80 24.49
CA ALA A 58 15.11 4.13 25.39
C ALA A 58 15.87 3.46 26.54
N LEU A 59 16.96 2.75 26.25
CA LEU A 59 17.78 2.11 27.29
C LEU A 59 18.43 3.09 28.27
N LYS A 60 18.69 4.33 27.83
CA LYS A 60 19.30 5.38 28.64
C LYS A 60 18.27 6.19 29.43
N LEU A 61 17.17 6.55 28.78
CA LEU A 61 16.18 7.52 29.28
C LEU A 61 14.95 6.86 29.92
N HIS A 62 14.85 5.52 29.93
CA HIS A 62 13.69 4.83 30.50
C HIS A 62 13.44 5.24 31.97
N PRO A 63 12.18 5.49 32.37
CA PRO A 63 11.84 5.86 33.76
C PRO A 63 12.32 4.85 34.80
N ASP A 64 12.24 3.54 34.52
CA ASP A 64 12.76 2.47 35.41
C ASP A 64 14.24 2.64 35.79
N LYS A 65 15.07 3.25 34.93
CA LYS A 65 16.49 3.51 35.17
C LYS A 65 16.76 4.90 35.76
N ASN A 66 15.80 5.81 35.66
CA ASN A 66 15.92 7.21 36.05
C ASN A 66 14.88 7.58 37.12
N GLN A 67 14.70 6.72 38.13
CA GLN A 67 13.69 6.89 39.18
C GLN A 67 13.87 8.15 40.02
N ASN A 68 15.09 8.73 40.02
CA ASN A 68 15.43 9.93 40.77
C ASN A 68 15.11 11.23 40.01
N ASP A 69 14.76 11.16 38.72
CA ASP A 69 14.38 12.31 37.91
C ASP A 69 12.85 12.38 37.80
N PRO A 70 12.18 13.39 38.41
CA PRO A 70 10.73 13.53 38.36
C PRO A 70 10.20 13.77 36.94
N ASN A 71 11.06 14.21 36.00
CA ASN A 71 10.71 14.47 34.61
C ASN A 71 11.07 13.31 33.66
N ALA A 72 11.57 12.18 34.19
CA ALA A 72 11.98 11.04 33.37
C ALA A 72 10.84 10.49 32.51
N HIS A 73 9.62 10.42 33.07
CA HIS A 73 8.44 9.97 32.34
C HIS A 73 8.10 10.88 31.16
N GLU A 74 8.03 12.20 31.38
CA GLU A 74 7.71 13.17 30.33
C GLU A 74 8.79 13.18 29.24
N SER A 75 10.05 13.12 29.63
CA SER A 75 11.19 13.06 28.71
C SER A 75 11.16 11.81 27.84
N PHE A 76 10.82 10.65 28.43
CA PHE A 76 10.66 9.41 27.69
C PHE A 76 9.46 9.43 26.75
N LEU A 77 8.34 10.03 27.17
CA LEU A 77 7.16 10.17 26.31
C LEU A 77 7.44 10.97 25.04
N LYS A 78 8.32 11.98 25.10
CA LYS A 78 8.71 12.76 23.92
C LYS A 78 9.42 11.89 22.87
N ILE A 79 10.43 11.12 23.28
CA ILE A 79 11.15 10.21 22.36
C ILE A 79 10.26 9.04 21.90
N ASN A 80 9.37 8.56 22.76
CA ASN A 80 8.44 7.48 22.42
C ASN A 80 7.43 7.94 21.37
N ARG A 81 6.87 9.14 21.53
CA ARG A 81 5.96 9.74 20.54
C ARG A 81 6.66 9.92 19.19
N ALA A 82 7.90 10.43 19.19
CA ALA A 82 8.70 10.55 17.98
C ALA A 82 8.89 9.18 17.30
N TYR A 83 9.24 8.14 18.07
CA TYR A 83 9.38 6.78 17.53
C TYR A 83 8.08 6.20 16.99
N GLU A 84 6.97 6.29 17.73
CA GLU A 84 5.66 5.76 17.32
C GLU A 84 5.16 6.40 16.03
N VAL A 85 5.44 7.69 15.83
CA VAL A 85 5.11 8.42 14.59
C VAL A 85 6.05 8.04 13.46
N LEU A 86 7.37 8.03 13.70
CA LEU A 86 8.36 7.82 12.64
C LEU A 86 8.49 6.36 12.20
N LYS A 87 8.06 5.39 13.03
CA LYS A 87 8.03 3.97 12.66
C LYS A 87 6.84 3.60 11.77
N ASP A 88 5.75 4.38 11.84
CA ASP A 88 4.54 4.16 11.07
C ASP A 88 4.60 5.01 9.80
N GLU A 89 4.48 4.39 8.62
CA GLU A 89 4.66 5.08 7.34
C GLU A 89 3.63 6.18 7.11
N ASP A 90 2.38 5.96 7.52
CA ASP A 90 1.28 6.92 7.33
C ASP A 90 1.45 8.11 8.28
N LEU A 91 1.80 7.85 9.55
CA LEU A 91 2.04 8.91 10.53
C LEU A 91 3.30 9.71 10.22
N ARG A 92 4.37 9.06 9.77
CA ARG A 92 5.60 9.73 9.32
C ARG A 92 5.31 10.66 8.15
N LYS A 93 4.57 10.19 7.13
CA LYS A 93 4.16 11.05 6.00
C LYS A 93 3.34 12.26 6.47
N LYS A 94 2.38 12.02 7.36
CA LYS A 94 1.52 13.08 7.90
C LYS A 94 2.32 14.12 8.68
N TYR A 95 3.29 13.66 9.46
CA TYR A 95 4.24 14.52 10.15
C TYR A 95 5.11 15.31 9.18
N ASP A 96 5.65 14.66 8.14
CA ASP A 96 6.46 15.32 7.12
C ASP A 96 5.66 16.39 6.35
N LYS A 97 4.35 16.18 6.12
CA LYS A 97 3.46 17.11 5.39
C LYS A 97 2.92 18.25 6.26
N TYR A 98 2.55 17.98 7.50
CA TYR A 98 1.77 18.90 8.33
C TYR A 98 2.41 19.25 9.68
N GLY A 99 3.55 18.65 10.01
CA GLY A 99 4.17 18.72 11.34
C GLY A 99 3.29 18.10 12.43
N GLU A 100 3.53 18.49 13.68
CA GLU A 100 2.78 17.97 14.84
C GLU A 100 1.27 18.26 14.80
N LYS A 101 0.86 19.36 14.16
CA LYS A 101 -0.57 19.72 14.03
C LYS A 101 -1.37 18.67 13.27
N GLY A 102 -0.74 17.97 12.33
CA GLY A 102 -1.37 16.85 11.64
C GLY A 102 -1.65 15.65 12.55
N LEU A 103 -1.02 15.56 13.72
CA LEU A 103 -1.09 14.41 14.61
C LEU A 103 -2.05 14.61 15.80
N GLU A 104 -2.73 15.75 15.90
CA GLU A 104 -3.57 16.13 17.06
C GLU A 104 -4.72 15.14 17.35
N ASP A 105 -5.25 14.45 16.33
CA ASP A 105 -6.31 13.44 16.48
C ASP A 105 -5.83 12.10 17.07
N GLN A 106 -4.52 11.86 17.16
CA GLN A 106 -3.95 10.59 17.62
C GLN A 106 -3.13 10.76 18.90
N GLN A 107 -3.82 10.83 20.04
CA GLN A 107 -3.22 10.71 21.38
C GLN A 107 -2.72 9.28 21.69
N GLN A 108 -1.92 8.65 20.81
CA GLN A 108 -1.36 7.31 21.04
C GLN A 108 0.07 7.30 21.63
N GLY A 109 0.61 8.43 22.08
CA GLY A 109 1.98 8.50 22.63
C GLY A 109 2.16 7.99 24.07
N GLY A 110 1.08 7.66 24.79
CA GLY A 110 1.12 7.48 26.25
C GLY A 110 1.57 6.11 26.79
N ARG A 111 1.70 5.09 25.93
CA ARG A 111 2.10 3.74 26.36
C ARG A 111 3.46 3.38 25.77
N TYR A 112 4.35 2.94 26.65
CA TYR A 112 5.65 2.38 26.32
C TYR A 112 5.86 1.09 27.10
N GLU A 113 6.79 0.26 26.61
CA GLU A 113 7.11 -1.03 27.21
C GLU A 113 8.13 -0.88 28.34
N SER A 114 8.36 -1.93 29.12
CA SER A 114 9.37 -1.90 30.19
C SER A 114 10.80 -1.73 29.66
N TRP A 115 11.73 -1.29 30.53
CA TRP A 115 13.15 -1.25 30.15
C TRP A 115 13.67 -2.62 29.71
N HIS A 116 13.19 -3.70 30.34
CA HIS A 116 13.56 -5.07 30.00
C HIS A 116 13.20 -5.41 28.55
N TYR A 117 12.00 -5.01 28.12
CA TYR A 117 11.56 -5.20 26.74
C TYR A 117 12.50 -4.51 25.75
N TYR A 118 12.84 -3.23 25.96
CA TYR A 118 13.76 -2.53 25.05
C TYR A 118 15.17 -3.12 25.05
N ARG A 119 15.58 -3.79 26.13
CA ARG A 119 16.90 -4.40 26.26
C ARG A 119 17.03 -5.76 25.59
N TYR A 120 15.98 -6.57 25.62
CA TYR A 120 16.02 -7.97 25.21
C TYR A 120 15.06 -8.30 24.07
N ASP A 121 13.91 -7.64 23.99
CA ASP A 121 12.81 -7.94 23.06
C ASP A 121 12.78 -7.04 21.83
N PHE A 122 13.28 -5.82 21.96
CA PHE A 122 13.20 -4.82 20.91
C PHE A 122 14.36 -4.90 19.91
N GLY A 123 14.01 -4.95 18.62
CA GLY A 123 15.00 -4.99 17.52
C GLY A 123 15.92 -6.21 17.62
N ILE A 124 15.35 -7.41 17.80
CA ILE A 124 16.09 -8.67 18.07
C ILE A 124 17.23 -8.89 17.07
N TYR A 125 17.01 -8.57 15.79
CA TYR A 125 17.98 -8.79 14.70
C TYR A 125 18.54 -7.49 14.10
N ASP A 126 18.24 -6.33 14.70
CA ASP A 126 18.65 -5.03 14.13
C ASP A 126 20.18 -4.83 14.16
N ASP A 127 20.92 -5.60 14.94
CA ASP A 127 22.38 -5.52 15.05
C ASP A 127 23.11 -6.66 14.31
N ASP A 128 22.36 -7.54 13.61
CA ASP A 128 22.89 -8.70 12.89
C ASP A 128 22.91 -8.41 11.37
N PRO A 129 24.09 -8.17 10.75
CA PRO A 129 24.16 -7.77 9.34
C PRO A 129 23.76 -8.89 8.37
N GLU A 130 23.94 -10.17 8.75
CA GLU A 130 23.57 -11.33 7.93
C GLU A 130 22.05 -11.60 7.91
N ILE A 131 21.29 -10.97 8.82
CA ILE A 131 19.84 -11.16 8.91
C ILE A 131 19.13 -9.94 8.33
N ILE A 132 18.39 -10.16 7.25
CA ILE A 132 17.64 -9.11 6.56
C ILE A 132 16.26 -9.00 7.20
N THR A 133 16.01 -7.90 7.92
CA THR A 133 14.67 -7.60 8.43
C THR A 133 13.78 -7.14 7.29
N LEU A 134 12.68 -7.84 7.02
CA LEU A 134 11.73 -7.54 5.96
C LEU A 134 10.45 -6.95 6.53
N ASP A 135 9.95 -5.88 5.92
CA ASP A 135 8.63 -5.31 6.17
C ASP A 135 7.60 -5.67 5.07
N ARG A 136 6.37 -5.17 5.21
CA ARG A 136 5.29 -5.42 4.24
C ARG A 136 5.61 -4.92 2.82
N GLY A 137 6.34 -3.81 2.68
CA GLY A 137 6.61 -3.19 1.38
C GLY A 137 7.65 -3.94 0.56
N GLU A 138 8.68 -4.49 1.23
CA GLU A 138 9.79 -5.17 0.54
C GLU A 138 9.69 -6.71 0.52
N PHE A 139 8.81 -7.31 1.33
CA PHE A 139 8.77 -8.77 1.51
C PHE A 139 8.61 -9.55 0.20
N ASP A 140 7.58 -9.25 -0.59
CA ASP A 140 7.26 -10.01 -1.81
C ASP A 140 8.34 -9.85 -2.88
N ALA A 141 8.93 -8.64 -2.99
CA ALA A 141 10.04 -8.36 -3.88
C ALA A 141 11.28 -9.19 -3.49
N ALA A 142 11.63 -9.19 -2.20
CA ALA A 142 12.78 -9.92 -1.67
C ALA A 142 12.67 -11.42 -1.95
N VAL A 143 11.58 -12.06 -1.51
CA VAL A 143 11.45 -13.54 -1.59
C VAL A 143 11.21 -14.06 -3.01
N ASN A 144 10.84 -13.20 -3.97
CA ASN A 144 10.66 -13.56 -5.38
C ASN A 144 11.81 -13.10 -6.29
N SER A 145 12.90 -12.58 -5.72
CA SER A 145 14.08 -12.13 -6.46
C SER A 145 14.70 -13.22 -7.34
N GLY A 146 14.59 -14.48 -6.93
CA GLY A 146 15.21 -15.65 -7.58
C GLY A 146 16.19 -16.35 -6.65
N GLU A 147 16.70 -15.64 -5.66
CA GLU A 147 17.51 -16.20 -4.58
C GLU A 147 16.66 -17.12 -3.69
N LEU A 148 17.31 -18.08 -3.04
CA LEU A 148 16.69 -18.92 -2.03
C LEU A 148 16.65 -18.17 -0.69
N TRP A 149 15.46 -17.98 -0.12
CA TRP A 149 15.24 -17.28 1.13
C TRP A 149 14.78 -18.23 2.23
N PHE A 150 15.35 -18.13 3.43
CA PHE A 150 14.82 -18.75 4.63
C PHE A 150 14.44 -17.67 5.63
N VAL A 151 13.14 -17.54 5.90
CA VAL A 151 12.59 -16.42 6.67
C VAL A 151 12.03 -16.90 8.02
N ASN A 152 12.42 -16.19 9.09
CA ASN A 152 11.87 -16.34 10.42
C ASN A 152 10.76 -15.31 10.70
N PHE A 153 9.51 -15.78 10.75
CA PHE A 153 8.39 -14.98 11.22
C PHE A 153 8.29 -15.09 12.75
N TYR A 154 8.61 -14.00 13.44
CA TYR A 154 8.71 -13.97 14.89
C TYR A 154 7.82 -12.89 15.50
N SER A 155 7.68 -12.94 16.83
CA SER A 155 7.05 -11.89 17.63
C SER A 155 8.02 -11.47 18.75
N PRO A 156 8.13 -10.18 19.09
CA PRO A 156 8.96 -9.72 20.20
C PRO A 156 8.55 -10.29 21.56
N ARG A 157 7.25 -10.59 21.74
CA ARG A 157 6.68 -11.14 22.98
C ARG A 157 6.53 -12.66 22.94
N CYS A 158 7.56 -13.36 22.46
CA CYS A 158 7.54 -14.80 22.25
C CYS A 158 8.83 -15.42 22.79
N SER A 159 8.73 -16.18 23.88
CA SER A 159 9.88 -16.85 24.51
C SER A 159 10.60 -17.78 23.52
N HIS A 160 9.85 -18.58 22.76
CA HIS A 160 10.42 -19.47 21.74
C HIS A 160 11.17 -18.73 20.61
N CYS A 161 10.83 -17.46 20.38
CA CYS A 161 11.50 -16.63 19.39
C CYS A 161 12.85 -16.14 19.94
N HIS A 162 12.91 -15.86 21.24
CA HIS A 162 14.15 -15.58 21.96
C HIS A 162 15.07 -16.77 22.07
N ASP A 163 14.52 -17.95 22.35
CA ASP A 163 15.28 -19.20 22.37
C ASP A 163 15.92 -19.48 21.00
N LEU A 164 15.21 -19.15 19.91
CA LEU A 164 15.70 -19.33 18.55
C LEU A 164 16.73 -18.27 18.14
N ALA A 165 16.64 -17.04 18.66
CA ALA A 165 17.41 -15.92 18.13
C ALA A 165 18.94 -16.14 18.09
N PRO A 166 19.61 -16.68 19.13
CA PRO A 166 21.02 -17.03 19.06
C PRO A 166 21.33 -18.03 17.94
N THR A 167 20.56 -19.12 17.86
CA THR A 167 20.72 -20.15 16.83
C THR A 167 20.49 -19.60 15.42
N TRP A 168 19.51 -18.69 15.25
CA TRP A 168 19.23 -18.05 13.97
C TRP A 168 20.39 -17.17 13.49
N ARG A 169 21.08 -16.46 14.41
CA ARG A 169 22.30 -15.69 14.10
C ARG A 169 23.46 -16.58 13.67
N GLU A 170 23.71 -17.65 14.42
CA GLU A 170 24.77 -18.60 14.04
C GLU A 170 24.48 -19.27 12.71
N PHE A 171 23.22 -19.65 12.49
CA PHE A 171 22.76 -20.20 11.23
C PHE A 171 22.94 -19.20 10.07
N ALA A 172 22.62 -17.92 10.30
CA ALA A 172 22.81 -16.88 9.29
C ALA A 172 24.27 -16.68 8.90
N LYS A 173 25.18 -16.70 9.86
CA LYS A 173 26.63 -16.64 9.60
C LYS A 173 27.13 -17.88 8.86
N GLU A 174 26.62 -19.06 9.21
CA GLU A 174 27.01 -20.32 8.57
C GLU A 174 26.61 -20.38 7.10
N MET A 175 25.43 -19.85 6.79
CA MET A 175 24.80 -19.88 5.46
C MET A 175 25.01 -18.60 4.64
N ASP A 176 25.79 -17.64 5.15
CA ASP A 176 26.13 -16.41 4.44
C ASP A 176 26.72 -16.72 3.06
N GLY A 177 26.20 -16.06 2.03
CA GLY A 177 26.55 -16.29 0.63
C GLY A 177 25.85 -17.47 -0.06
N VAL A 178 25.31 -18.45 0.67
CA VAL A 178 24.63 -19.62 0.05
C VAL A 178 23.14 -19.35 -0.15
N ILE A 179 22.48 -18.80 0.88
CA ILE A 179 21.07 -18.44 0.86
C ILE A 179 20.87 -17.10 1.59
N ARG A 180 19.71 -16.47 1.38
CA ARG A 180 19.33 -15.27 2.13
C ARG A 180 18.57 -15.63 3.39
N ILE A 181 18.95 -15.01 4.49
CA ILE A 181 18.29 -15.20 5.79
C ILE A 181 17.47 -13.97 6.14
N GLY A 182 16.17 -14.17 6.25
CA GLY A 182 15.21 -13.11 6.54
C GLY A 182 14.62 -13.19 7.95
N ALA A 183 14.15 -12.07 8.47
CA ALA A 183 13.33 -12.01 9.67
C ALA A 183 12.17 -11.03 9.50
N VAL A 184 10.96 -11.45 9.88
CA VAL A 184 9.76 -10.61 9.85
C VAL A 184 9.22 -10.47 11.27
N ASN A 185 9.19 -9.23 11.76
CA ASN A 185 8.55 -8.91 13.03
C ASN A 185 7.03 -8.82 12.83
N CYS A 186 6.29 -9.86 13.23
CA CYS A 186 4.84 -9.90 13.13
C CYS A 186 4.12 -9.02 14.15
N GLY A 187 4.83 -8.53 15.19
CA GLY A 187 4.29 -7.55 16.13
C GLY A 187 4.01 -6.21 15.43
N ASP A 188 4.94 -5.80 14.57
CA ASP A 188 4.87 -4.57 13.76
C ASP A 188 4.14 -4.84 12.42
N ASN A 189 4.38 -6.00 11.79
CA ASN A 189 3.84 -6.37 10.48
C ASN A 189 2.66 -7.36 10.56
N ARG A 190 1.68 -7.09 11.42
CA ARG A 190 0.54 -8.01 11.69
C ARG A 190 -0.21 -8.41 10.42
N MET A 191 -0.43 -7.45 9.52
CA MET A 191 -1.18 -7.70 8.27
C MET A 191 -0.41 -8.63 7.34
N LEU A 192 0.91 -8.42 7.15
CA LEU A 192 1.76 -9.30 6.35
C LEU A 192 1.71 -10.73 6.88
N CYS A 193 1.92 -10.92 8.19
CA CYS A 193 1.92 -12.24 8.80
C CYS A 193 0.55 -12.93 8.69
N ARG A 194 -0.55 -12.18 8.81
CA ARG A 194 -1.91 -12.71 8.58
C ARG A 194 -2.14 -13.13 7.13
N ILE A 195 -1.72 -12.32 6.15
CA ILE A 195 -1.83 -12.62 4.72
C ILE A 195 -1.02 -13.88 4.37
N LYS A 196 0.16 -14.05 4.96
CA LYS A 196 1.01 -15.24 4.78
C LYS A 196 0.56 -16.44 5.62
N GLY A 197 -0.58 -16.35 6.33
CA GLY A 197 -1.13 -17.46 7.11
C GLY A 197 -0.31 -17.84 8.35
N ILE A 198 0.46 -16.91 8.90
CA ILE A 198 1.30 -17.15 10.09
C ILE A 198 0.45 -17.01 11.34
N ASN A 199 0.18 -18.15 11.99
CA ASN A 199 -0.68 -18.24 13.17
C ASN A 199 0.08 -18.63 14.45
N SER A 200 1.38 -18.92 14.36
CA SER A 200 2.22 -19.29 15.51
C SER A 200 3.65 -18.80 15.33
N TYR A 201 4.33 -18.53 16.46
CA TYR A 201 5.67 -17.95 16.47
C TYR A 201 6.67 -18.82 17.27
N PRO A 202 7.93 -18.93 16.83
CA PRO A 202 8.40 -18.55 15.50
C PRO A 202 7.86 -19.55 14.44
N SER A 203 7.61 -19.05 13.23
CA SER A 203 7.31 -19.86 12.04
C SER A 203 8.39 -19.65 11.00
N LEU A 204 9.00 -20.74 10.52
CA LEU A 204 10.14 -20.71 9.61
C LEU A 204 9.72 -21.22 8.24
N TYR A 205 10.00 -20.46 7.19
CA TYR A 205 9.60 -20.79 5.82
C TYR A 205 10.73 -20.56 4.82
N VAL A 206 10.86 -21.49 3.89
CA VAL A 206 11.72 -21.36 2.71
C VAL A 206 10.91 -20.84 1.54
N PHE A 207 11.44 -19.84 0.84
CA PHE A 207 10.88 -19.23 -0.36
C PHE A 207 11.89 -19.31 -1.51
N LYS A 208 11.41 -19.63 -2.71
CA LYS A 208 12.17 -19.59 -3.96
C LYS A 208 11.21 -19.30 -5.10
N THR A 209 11.61 -18.47 -6.06
CA THR A 209 10.79 -18.14 -7.21
C THR A 209 10.35 -19.40 -7.96
N GLY A 210 9.05 -19.49 -8.27
CA GLY A 210 8.46 -20.67 -8.94
C GLY A 210 8.12 -21.84 -8.01
N MET A 211 8.40 -21.74 -6.70
CA MET A 211 8.06 -22.74 -5.70
C MET A 211 7.05 -22.19 -4.69
N GLN A 212 6.12 -23.03 -4.24
CA GLN A 212 5.26 -22.67 -3.11
C GLN A 212 6.09 -22.60 -1.81
N PRO A 213 5.82 -21.64 -0.91
CA PRO A 213 6.57 -21.52 0.34
C PRO A 213 6.49 -22.81 1.17
N VAL A 214 7.64 -23.32 1.63
CA VAL A 214 7.70 -24.56 2.40
C VAL A 214 7.99 -24.26 3.86
N LYS A 215 7.10 -24.73 4.75
CA LYS A 215 7.26 -24.57 6.20
C LYS A 215 8.25 -25.60 6.76
N TYR A 216 9.12 -25.15 7.64
CA TYR A 216 9.99 -26.02 8.43
C TYR A 216 9.34 -26.42 9.77
N TYR A 217 9.39 -27.72 10.08
CA TYR A 217 8.79 -28.32 11.28
C TYR A 217 9.79 -29.03 12.20
N GLY A 218 11.08 -29.07 11.83
CA GLY A 218 12.10 -29.80 12.58
C GLY A 218 12.51 -29.13 13.89
N ASP A 219 13.44 -29.78 14.60
CA ASP A 219 14.07 -29.21 15.79
C ASP A 219 14.90 -27.98 15.39
N ARG A 220 14.72 -26.85 16.05
CA ARG A 220 15.31 -25.57 15.59
C ARG A 220 16.80 -25.44 15.91
N SER A 221 17.54 -26.54 15.88
CA SER A 221 19.00 -26.57 16.00
C SER A 221 19.65 -26.08 14.70
N LYS A 222 20.85 -25.51 14.79
CA LYS A 222 21.60 -25.01 13.64
C LYS A 222 21.80 -26.10 12.57
N GLU A 223 22.10 -27.32 12.99
CA GLU A 223 22.37 -28.44 12.08
C GLU A 223 21.10 -28.88 11.33
N SER A 224 19.97 -28.96 12.03
CA SER A 224 18.69 -29.34 11.42
C SER A 224 18.18 -28.26 10.44
N LEU A 225 18.34 -26.97 10.79
CA LEU A 225 18.03 -25.85 9.90
C LEU A 225 18.90 -25.86 8.63
N LYS A 226 20.20 -26.09 8.79
CA LYS A 226 21.15 -26.24 7.68
C LYS A 226 20.74 -27.39 6.77
N ASN A 227 20.55 -28.59 7.32
CA ASN A 227 20.22 -29.77 6.53
C ASN A 227 18.88 -29.61 5.79
N PHE A 228 17.91 -28.93 6.39
CA PHE A 228 16.66 -28.60 5.71
C PHE A 228 16.86 -27.60 4.57
N ALA A 229 17.57 -26.48 4.82
CA ALA A 229 17.79 -25.46 3.80
C ALA A 229 18.57 -26.01 2.60
N MET A 230 19.56 -26.87 2.85
CA MET A 230 20.37 -27.51 1.81
C MET A 230 19.58 -28.43 0.88
N GLN A 231 18.38 -28.89 1.26
CA GLN A 231 17.50 -29.67 0.35
C GLN A 231 16.98 -28.85 -0.83
N TYR A 232 16.95 -27.52 -0.69
CA TYR A 232 16.42 -26.59 -1.70
C TYR A 232 17.53 -25.86 -2.46
N VAL A 233 18.77 -26.02 -2.02
CA VAL A 233 19.95 -25.52 -2.72
C VAL A 233 20.16 -26.41 -3.95
N THR A 234 20.06 -25.80 -5.13
CA THR A 234 20.15 -26.49 -6.41
C THR A 234 21.58 -26.65 -6.93
N SER A 235 22.54 -25.98 -6.29
CA SER A 235 23.93 -26.00 -6.71
C SER A 235 24.55 -27.39 -6.57
N THR A 236 25.10 -27.90 -7.66
CA THR A 236 25.78 -29.20 -7.70
C THR A 236 27.29 -29.01 -7.76
N VAL A 237 28.01 -29.89 -7.07
CA VAL A 237 29.47 -30.00 -7.18
C VAL A 237 29.75 -31.21 -8.07
N THR A 238 30.43 -31.00 -9.19
CA THR A 238 30.70 -32.07 -10.17
C THR A 238 32.05 -32.72 -9.91
N GLU A 239 32.08 -34.05 -9.81
CA GLU A 239 33.34 -34.81 -9.85
C GLU A 239 33.83 -34.90 -11.29
N LEU A 240 35.05 -34.44 -11.52
CA LEU A 240 35.70 -34.41 -12.82
C LEU A 240 36.73 -35.54 -12.92
N TRP A 241 36.67 -36.27 -14.02
CA TRP A 241 37.52 -37.41 -14.34
C TRP A 241 37.80 -37.45 -15.85
N ALA A 242 38.70 -38.33 -16.28
CA ALA A 242 39.18 -38.35 -17.67
C ALA A 242 38.06 -38.40 -18.74
N GLY A 243 36.93 -39.05 -18.47
CA GLY A 243 35.84 -39.20 -19.44
C GLY A 243 34.83 -38.05 -19.48
N ASN A 244 34.81 -37.13 -18.51
CA ASN A 244 33.89 -35.98 -18.53
C ASN A 244 34.58 -34.62 -18.52
N PHE A 245 35.86 -34.53 -18.11
CA PHE A 245 36.56 -33.27 -17.88
C PHE A 245 36.53 -32.34 -19.10
N VAL A 246 37.01 -32.82 -20.26
CA VAL A 246 37.09 -32.00 -21.48
C VAL A 246 35.71 -31.51 -21.92
N ASN A 247 34.74 -32.44 -22.02
CA ASN A 247 33.38 -32.12 -22.44
C ASN A 247 32.68 -31.14 -21.48
N ALA A 248 32.89 -31.29 -20.17
CA ALA A 248 32.32 -30.41 -19.15
C ALA A 248 32.87 -28.99 -19.25
N ILE A 249 34.17 -28.83 -19.51
CA ILE A 249 34.79 -27.51 -19.69
C ILE A 249 34.33 -26.86 -20.99
N GLU A 250 34.44 -27.56 -22.11
CA GLU A 250 34.09 -27.03 -23.44
C GLU A 250 32.61 -26.64 -23.54
N THR A 251 31.71 -27.47 -23.00
CA THR A 251 30.26 -27.20 -23.01
C THR A 251 29.91 -25.95 -22.18
N SER A 252 30.51 -25.82 -21.00
CA SER A 252 30.29 -24.64 -20.16
C SER A 252 30.88 -23.38 -20.77
N PHE A 253 32.06 -23.46 -21.37
CA PHE A 253 32.70 -22.32 -22.04
C PHE A 253 31.88 -21.83 -23.24
N ALA A 254 31.30 -22.74 -24.01
CA ALA A 254 30.37 -22.39 -25.10
C ALA A 254 29.12 -21.64 -24.60
N SER A 255 28.75 -21.85 -23.34
CA SER A 255 27.64 -21.14 -22.67
C SER A 255 28.10 -19.89 -21.90
N GLY A 256 29.37 -19.51 -22.01
CA GLY A 256 29.96 -18.36 -21.30
C GLY A 256 30.22 -18.58 -19.80
N LEU A 257 30.17 -19.82 -19.30
CA LEU A 257 30.37 -20.15 -17.88
C LEU A 257 31.76 -20.75 -17.61
N GLY A 258 32.47 -20.18 -16.65
CA GLY A 258 33.76 -20.69 -16.18
C GLY A 258 33.63 -21.89 -15.22
N TRP A 259 34.77 -22.40 -14.77
CA TRP A 259 34.87 -23.51 -13.83
C TRP A 259 35.82 -23.20 -12.67
N LEU A 260 35.37 -23.35 -11.44
CA LEU A 260 36.21 -23.39 -10.24
C LEU A 260 36.45 -24.85 -9.86
N ILE A 261 37.68 -25.31 -9.97
CA ILE A 261 38.04 -26.72 -9.78
C ILE A 261 39.07 -26.82 -8.67
N THR A 262 38.79 -27.69 -7.69
CA THR A 262 39.80 -28.10 -6.71
C THR A 262 40.35 -29.47 -7.09
N PHE A 263 41.67 -29.55 -7.21
CA PHE A 263 42.39 -30.78 -7.47
C PHE A 263 42.93 -31.28 -6.14
N CYS A 264 42.53 -32.49 -5.73
CA CYS A 264 42.95 -33.09 -4.48
C CYS A 264 44.05 -34.12 -4.77
N ALA A 265 45.28 -33.84 -4.33
CA ALA A 265 46.43 -34.75 -4.45
C ALA A 265 46.85 -35.27 -3.07
N GLU A 266 47.77 -36.24 -3.03
CA GLU A 266 48.29 -36.78 -1.75
C GLU A 266 49.05 -35.74 -0.92
N ARG A 267 49.57 -34.67 -1.56
CA ARG A 267 50.29 -33.59 -0.91
C ARG A 267 49.48 -32.30 -0.97
N GLY A 268 49.26 -31.68 0.18
CA GLY A 268 48.56 -30.39 0.32
C GLY A 268 47.07 -30.54 0.63
N ASP A 269 46.48 -29.48 1.18
CA ASP A 269 45.08 -29.48 1.62
C ASP A 269 44.13 -29.14 0.46
N CYS A 270 43.05 -29.90 0.35
CA CYS A 270 41.99 -29.69 -0.64
C CYS A 270 40.76 -29.03 0.00
N LEU A 271 39.91 -28.35 -0.79
CA LEU A 271 38.66 -27.81 -0.26
C LEU A 271 37.79 -28.93 0.32
N SER A 272 37.15 -28.69 1.46
CA SER A 272 36.22 -29.67 2.04
C SER A 272 34.95 -29.78 1.20
N TYR A 273 34.22 -30.90 1.32
CA TYR A 273 32.92 -31.07 0.67
C TYR A 273 31.95 -29.91 0.97
N GLN A 274 31.91 -29.47 2.24
CA GLN A 274 31.08 -28.34 2.66
C GLN A 274 31.50 -27.03 1.98
N THR A 275 32.80 -26.76 1.88
CA THR A 275 33.33 -25.55 1.22
C THR A 275 32.99 -25.53 -0.25
N ARG A 276 33.16 -26.66 -0.96
CA ARG A 276 32.77 -26.80 -2.37
C ARG A 276 31.29 -26.54 -2.58
N LEU A 277 30.45 -27.06 -1.69
CA LEU A 277 29.00 -26.88 -1.77
C LEU A 277 28.58 -25.42 -1.49
N LYS A 278 29.23 -24.75 -0.53
CA LYS A 278 29.04 -23.30 -0.30
C LYS A 278 29.41 -22.50 -1.54
N LEU A 279 30.57 -22.77 -2.12
CA LEU A 279 31.03 -22.11 -3.36
C LEU A 279 30.10 -22.38 -4.54
N ALA A 280 29.59 -23.60 -4.67
CA ALA A 280 28.63 -23.94 -5.71
C ALA A 280 27.34 -23.12 -5.59
N GLY A 281 26.86 -22.88 -4.37
CA GLY A 281 25.71 -22.01 -4.12
C GLY A 281 26.03 -20.53 -4.38
N MET A 282 27.17 -20.04 -3.87
CA MET A 282 27.60 -18.64 -4.05
C MET A 282 27.85 -18.26 -5.52
N LEU A 283 28.30 -19.22 -6.33
CA LEU A 283 28.61 -19.05 -7.75
C LEU A 283 27.52 -19.62 -8.67
N GLU A 284 26.34 -19.95 -8.14
CA GLU A 284 25.23 -20.50 -8.94
C GLU A 284 24.88 -19.56 -10.09
N GLY A 285 24.97 -20.06 -11.33
CA GLY A 285 24.75 -19.28 -12.56
C GLY A 285 25.89 -18.34 -12.96
N LEU A 286 27.00 -18.29 -12.20
CA LEU A 286 28.19 -17.49 -12.50
C LEU A 286 29.40 -18.35 -12.89
N ALA A 287 29.62 -19.46 -12.18
CA ALA A 287 30.66 -20.42 -12.48
C ALA A 287 30.28 -21.81 -11.97
N ASN A 288 30.70 -22.85 -12.69
CA ASN A 288 30.52 -24.23 -12.24
C ASN A 288 31.57 -24.55 -11.17
N VAL A 289 31.22 -25.39 -10.19
CA VAL A 289 32.15 -25.84 -9.16
C VAL A 289 32.38 -27.34 -9.28
N GLY A 290 33.64 -27.73 -9.37
CA GLY A 290 34.05 -29.13 -9.53
C GLY A 290 35.21 -29.51 -8.63
N TRP A 291 35.46 -30.82 -8.58
CA TRP A 291 36.64 -31.37 -7.92
C TRP A 291 37.17 -32.58 -8.67
N MET A 292 38.46 -32.86 -8.49
CA MET A 292 39.14 -34.00 -9.11
C MET A 292 40.01 -34.71 -8.07
N ASP A 293 39.90 -36.03 -8.02
CA ASP A 293 40.78 -36.87 -7.23
C ASP A 293 42.01 -37.27 -8.05
N CYS A 294 43.15 -36.60 -7.81
CA CYS A 294 44.39 -36.90 -8.50
C CYS A 294 45.01 -38.24 -8.09
N GLY A 295 44.57 -38.85 -6.99
CA GLY A 295 44.97 -40.21 -6.63
C GLY A 295 44.39 -41.26 -7.58
N THR A 296 43.18 -41.02 -8.10
CA THR A 296 42.55 -41.91 -9.10
C THR A 296 42.78 -41.45 -10.53
N GLN A 297 42.95 -40.15 -10.77
CA GLN A 297 43.12 -39.53 -12.09
C GLN A 297 44.56 -39.05 -12.35
N GLY A 298 45.55 -39.85 -11.96
CA GLY A 298 46.98 -39.48 -12.00
C GLY A 298 47.45 -38.95 -13.37
N GLU A 299 47.16 -39.66 -14.46
CA GLU A 299 47.55 -39.23 -15.82
C GLU A 299 46.94 -37.87 -16.20
N LEU A 300 45.71 -37.58 -15.77
CA LEU A 300 45.05 -36.31 -16.08
C LEU A 300 45.65 -35.16 -15.27
N CYS A 301 45.92 -35.36 -13.98
CA CYS A 301 46.56 -34.33 -13.16
C CYS A 301 48.03 -34.09 -13.57
N ASP A 302 48.75 -35.13 -13.97
CA ASP A 302 50.11 -35.02 -14.53
C ASP A 302 50.09 -34.22 -15.84
N ASN A 303 49.10 -34.48 -16.71
CA ASN A 303 48.92 -33.72 -17.95
C ASN A 303 48.53 -32.26 -17.72
N LEU A 304 48.08 -31.87 -16.51
CA LEU A 304 47.73 -30.50 -16.14
C LEU A 304 48.83 -29.81 -15.29
N ASP A 305 49.98 -30.45 -15.11
CA ASP A 305 51.07 -30.02 -14.23
C ASP A 305 50.63 -29.82 -12.75
N ILE A 306 49.75 -30.68 -12.24
CA ILE A 306 49.22 -30.61 -10.87
C ILE A 306 49.85 -31.70 -9.99
N SER A 307 50.90 -31.34 -9.27
CA SER A 307 51.63 -32.24 -8.36
C SER A 307 51.24 -32.13 -6.88
N SER A 308 50.46 -31.10 -6.51
CA SER A 308 49.98 -30.86 -5.15
C SER A 308 48.56 -30.31 -5.20
N SER A 309 47.79 -30.49 -4.12
CA SER A 309 46.43 -29.99 -4.02
C SER A 309 46.39 -28.49 -4.32
N THR A 310 45.52 -28.10 -5.24
CA THR A 310 45.39 -26.70 -5.69
C THR A 310 43.95 -26.42 -6.09
N THR A 311 43.50 -25.18 -5.91
CA THR A 311 42.24 -24.70 -6.45
C THR A 311 42.52 -23.74 -7.59
N ALA A 312 41.83 -23.87 -8.71
CA ALA A 312 41.98 -22.99 -9.85
C ALA A 312 40.63 -22.62 -10.46
N TYR A 313 40.49 -21.35 -10.84
CA TYR A 313 39.38 -20.84 -11.63
C TYR A 313 39.80 -20.73 -13.10
N PHE A 314 39.02 -21.37 -13.95
CA PHE A 314 39.14 -21.43 -15.40
C PHE A 314 38.05 -20.54 -16.00
N PRO A 315 38.36 -19.28 -16.38
CA PRO A 315 37.39 -18.44 -17.06
C PRO A 315 37.04 -18.99 -18.45
N PRO A 316 35.88 -18.60 -19.02
CA PRO A 316 35.50 -19.00 -20.37
C PRO A 316 36.61 -18.70 -21.38
N GLY A 317 37.03 -19.73 -22.14
CA GLY A 317 38.09 -19.61 -23.14
C GLY A 317 39.51 -19.81 -22.63
N ALA A 318 39.71 -20.11 -21.34
CA ALA A 318 41.04 -20.44 -20.80
C ALA A 318 41.63 -21.70 -21.46
N THR A 319 42.92 -21.66 -21.79
CA THR A 319 43.63 -22.81 -22.39
C THR A 319 44.06 -23.80 -21.33
N ILE A 320 43.79 -25.09 -21.56
CA ILE A 320 44.02 -26.18 -20.61
C ILE A 320 45.36 -26.91 -20.90
N ASN A 321 46.17 -26.44 -21.87
CA ASN A 321 47.38 -27.13 -22.34
C ASN A 321 48.71 -26.51 -21.85
N ASN A 322 49.67 -27.40 -21.58
CA ASN A 322 50.96 -27.28 -20.86
C ASN A 322 51.99 -26.20 -21.23
N LYS A 323 51.67 -25.17 -22.01
CA LYS A 323 52.67 -24.15 -22.39
C LYS A 323 52.26 -22.70 -22.19
N GLU A 324 50.96 -22.43 -22.03
CA GLU A 324 50.48 -21.10 -21.71
C GLU A 324 49.39 -21.23 -20.65
N LYS A 325 49.76 -21.02 -19.37
CA LYS A 325 48.82 -20.82 -18.26
C LYS A 325 48.11 -19.45 -18.37
N GLY A 326 47.82 -19.01 -19.60
CA GLY A 326 47.19 -17.73 -19.90
C GLY A 326 45.74 -17.78 -19.46
N GLY A 327 45.38 -17.00 -18.44
CA GLY A 327 43.99 -16.80 -18.02
C GLY A 327 43.50 -17.71 -16.90
N VAL A 328 44.20 -18.77 -16.49
CA VAL A 328 43.81 -19.59 -15.32
C VAL A 328 44.24 -18.91 -14.02
N LEU A 329 43.31 -18.73 -13.10
CA LEU A 329 43.53 -18.12 -11.79
C LEU A 329 43.74 -19.20 -10.72
N PHE A 330 44.97 -19.34 -10.23
CA PHE A 330 45.28 -20.24 -9.12
C PHE A 330 45.02 -19.55 -7.77
N LEU A 331 44.34 -20.26 -6.86
CA LEU A 331 43.89 -19.75 -5.57
C LEU A 331 44.59 -20.50 -4.44
N ASN A 332 45.07 -19.74 -3.46
CA ASN A 332 45.82 -20.27 -2.31
C ASN A 332 44.98 -20.38 -1.02
N SER A 333 43.73 -19.92 -1.04
CA SER A 333 42.84 -19.97 0.13
C SER A 333 42.02 -21.25 0.14
N LEU A 334 41.66 -21.71 1.35
CA LEU A 334 40.68 -22.77 1.58
C LEU A 334 39.34 -22.21 2.09
N ASP A 335 39.25 -20.90 2.30
CA ASP A 335 38.05 -20.23 2.79
C ASP A 335 37.12 -19.87 1.62
N ALA A 336 35.83 -20.24 1.73
CA ALA A 336 34.85 -20.03 0.67
C ALA A 336 34.66 -18.53 0.33
N ARG A 337 34.71 -17.64 1.32
CA ARG A 337 34.45 -16.21 1.12
C ARG A 337 35.62 -15.54 0.40
N GLU A 338 36.85 -15.88 0.79
CA GLU A 338 38.05 -15.40 0.10
C GLU A 338 38.11 -15.88 -1.34
N ILE A 339 37.85 -17.17 -1.59
CA ILE A 339 37.80 -17.75 -2.93
C ILE A 339 36.72 -17.06 -3.77
N TYR A 340 35.51 -16.93 -3.24
CA TYR A 340 34.40 -16.25 -3.92
C TYR A 340 34.77 -14.82 -4.32
N GLN A 341 35.33 -14.04 -3.40
CA GLN A 341 35.72 -12.66 -3.67
C GLN A 341 36.77 -12.57 -4.78
N GLU A 342 37.72 -13.51 -4.83
CA GLU A 342 38.76 -13.52 -5.83
C GLU A 342 38.24 -13.95 -7.21
N VAL A 343 37.36 -14.95 -7.26
CA VAL A 343 36.66 -15.36 -8.48
C VAL A 343 35.79 -14.23 -9.02
N MET A 344 35.02 -13.54 -8.16
CA MET A 344 34.15 -12.43 -8.55
C MET A 344 34.89 -11.27 -9.23
N LYS A 345 36.15 -11.00 -8.84
CA LYS A 345 36.99 -9.96 -9.50
C LYS A 345 37.43 -10.35 -10.91
N HIS A 346 37.44 -11.65 -11.22
CA HIS A 346 37.91 -12.22 -12.47
C HIS A 346 36.76 -12.70 -13.37
N LEU A 347 35.51 -12.56 -12.93
CA LEU A 347 34.35 -12.72 -13.81
C LEU A 347 34.38 -11.62 -14.89
N PRO A 348 33.97 -11.94 -16.13
CA PRO A 348 33.86 -10.95 -17.18
C PRO A 348 32.90 -9.83 -16.77
N ASP A 349 33.23 -8.58 -17.12
CA ASP A 349 32.32 -7.46 -16.97
C ASP A 349 31.14 -7.59 -17.96
N PHE A 350 30.04 -6.88 -17.75
CA PHE A 350 28.83 -7.02 -18.58
C PHE A 350 29.14 -6.74 -20.06
N GLU A 351 28.94 -7.74 -20.94
CA GLU A 351 28.99 -7.57 -22.40
C GLU A 351 27.71 -6.93 -22.94
N ILE A 352 27.80 -6.36 -24.15
CA ILE A 352 26.69 -5.70 -24.86
C ILE A 352 26.10 -6.70 -25.89
N MET A 353 24.75 -6.81 -25.95
CA MET A 353 23.91 -7.58 -26.93
C MET A 353 23.71 -9.10 -26.60
N SER A 354 22.66 -9.87 -27.00
CA SER A 354 21.38 -9.67 -27.72
C SER A 354 20.29 -10.68 -27.24
N ALA A 355 19.03 -10.22 -27.19
CA ALA A 355 17.73 -10.87 -27.41
C ALA A 355 17.42 -12.24 -26.75
N THR A 356 16.84 -12.20 -25.54
CA THR A 356 15.53 -12.84 -25.16
C THR A 356 15.19 -12.71 -23.66
N SER A 357 15.98 -11.96 -22.88
CA SER A 357 15.72 -11.67 -21.46
C SER A 357 16.25 -10.28 -21.11
N LEU A 358 15.90 -9.78 -19.92
CA LEU A 358 16.29 -8.46 -19.41
C LEU A 358 17.82 -8.29 -19.49
N GLU A 359 18.29 -7.49 -20.45
CA GLU A 359 19.72 -7.29 -20.73
C GLU A 359 20.34 -6.35 -19.69
N VAL A 360 21.54 -6.69 -19.20
CA VAL A 360 22.28 -5.89 -18.22
C VAL A 360 23.56 -5.39 -18.88
N GLY A 361 23.80 -4.08 -18.83
CA GLY A 361 24.98 -3.46 -19.42
C GLY A 361 25.40 -2.20 -18.67
N LYS A 362 26.59 -1.68 -18.98
CA LYS A 362 27.11 -0.41 -18.46
C LYS A 362 27.15 0.63 -19.56
N PHE A 363 26.86 1.88 -19.20
CA PHE A 363 26.97 3.02 -20.09
C PHE A 363 27.82 4.10 -19.44
N ASP A 364 28.89 4.53 -20.11
CA ASP A 364 29.75 5.61 -19.63
C ASP A 364 29.23 6.96 -20.10
N CYS A 365 28.64 7.74 -19.18
CA CYS A 365 28.16 9.08 -19.45
C CYS A 365 29.24 10.05 -19.94
N LEU A 366 30.53 9.81 -19.62
CA LEU A 366 31.62 10.67 -20.11
C LEU A 366 31.87 10.49 -21.60
N SER A 367 31.62 9.28 -22.13
CA SER A 367 31.75 8.98 -23.55
C SER A 367 30.68 9.67 -24.42
N SER A 368 29.49 9.93 -23.86
CA SER A 368 28.36 10.57 -24.55
C SER A 368 27.46 11.34 -23.57
N PRO A 369 27.90 12.52 -23.09
CA PRO A 369 27.16 13.29 -22.08
C PRO A 369 25.76 13.73 -22.53
N THR A 370 25.57 13.91 -23.84
CA THR A 370 24.29 14.30 -24.43
C THR A 370 23.18 13.29 -24.16
N ILE A 371 23.50 12.00 -24.10
CA ILE A 371 22.54 10.93 -23.81
C ILE A 371 22.13 11.01 -22.33
N CYS A 372 23.09 11.04 -21.41
CA CYS A 372 22.80 11.12 -19.98
C CYS A 372 22.08 12.42 -19.59
N ASN A 373 22.46 13.56 -20.19
CA ASN A 373 21.78 14.84 -19.95
C ASN A 373 20.31 14.82 -20.42
N LYS A 374 19.99 14.14 -21.53
CA LYS A 374 18.60 13.96 -21.99
C LYS A 374 17.76 13.11 -21.03
N LEU A 375 18.40 12.19 -20.31
CA LEU A 375 17.80 11.34 -19.29
C LEU A 375 17.89 11.94 -17.88
N TYR A 376 18.43 13.15 -17.73
CA TYR A 376 18.70 13.82 -16.45
C TYR A 376 19.55 13.00 -15.48
N VAL A 377 20.47 12.20 -16.01
CA VAL A 377 21.42 11.40 -15.22
C VAL A 377 22.69 12.20 -14.99
N TYR A 378 22.83 12.75 -13.78
CA TYR A 378 23.98 13.56 -13.35
C TYR A 378 24.93 12.84 -12.38
N GLN A 379 24.54 11.66 -11.92
CA GLN A 379 25.30 10.82 -11.00
C GLN A 379 25.13 9.33 -11.37
N PRO A 380 26.05 8.44 -10.97
CA PRO A 380 25.94 7.02 -11.27
C PRO A 380 24.62 6.42 -10.75
N CYS A 381 23.76 6.00 -11.66
CA CYS A 381 22.46 5.40 -11.37
C CYS A 381 22.28 4.06 -12.10
N LEU A 382 21.29 3.28 -11.67
CA LEU A 382 20.81 2.10 -12.39
C LEU A 382 19.45 2.45 -12.99
N ALA A 383 19.29 2.24 -14.29
CA ALA A 383 18.04 2.44 -15.00
C ALA A 383 17.63 1.17 -15.74
N VAL A 384 16.33 0.94 -15.86
CA VAL A 384 15.76 -0.20 -16.59
C VAL A 384 14.86 0.35 -17.70
N PHE A 385 15.20 0.02 -18.94
CA PHE A 385 14.46 0.42 -20.14
C PHE A 385 13.49 -0.68 -20.56
N LYS A 386 12.27 -0.33 -20.96
CA LYS A 386 11.18 -1.28 -21.23
C LYS A 386 11.04 -1.68 -22.71
N GLY A 387 12.06 -1.43 -23.51
CA GLY A 387 12.14 -1.86 -24.92
C GLY A 387 11.36 -1.00 -25.93
N LYS A 388 10.66 0.07 -25.49
CA LYS A 388 9.96 1.03 -26.38
C LYS A 388 10.79 2.29 -26.71
N GLY A 389 12.11 2.16 -26.68
CA GLY A 389 13.04 3.29 -26.84
C GLY A 389 13.51 3.87 -25.52
N ILE A 390 14.15 5.05 -25.58
CA ILE A 390 14.80 5.70 -24.43
C ILE A 390 13.84 6.51 -23.54
N GLU A 391 12.57 6.61 -23.92
CA GLU A 391 11.56 7.40 -23.21
C GLU A 391 10.77 6.57 -22.18
N ASP A 392 10.89 5.24 -22.23
CA ASP A 392 10.18 4.30 -21.37
C ASP A 392 11.18 3.59 -20.45
N TYR A 393 11.51 4.25 -19.34
CA TYR A 393 12.46 3.77 -18.34
C TYR A 393 12.09 4.19 -16.92
N GLU A 394 12.59 3.44 -15.95
CA GLU A 394 12.58 3.80 -14.53
C GLU A 394 14.00 3.79 -13.97
N ILE A 395 14.27 4.66 -12.99
CA ILE A 395 15.51 4.67 -12.22
C ILE A 395 15.31 3.89 -10.91
N HIS A 396 16.31 3.12 -10.53
CA HIS A 396 16.34 2.43 -9.24
C HIS A 396 16.75 3.40 -8.13
N HIS A 397 15.90 3.51 -7.11
CA HIS A 397 16.13 4.37 -5.93
C HIS A 397 16.30 3.57 -4.64
N GLY A 398 16.29 2.24 -4.72
CA GLY A 398 16.36 1.35 -3.57
C GLY A 398 17.79 1.12 -3.06
N LYS A 399 17.97 0.07 -2.27
CA LYS A 399 19.31 -0.31 -1.79
C LYS A 399 20.06 -0.94 -2.96
N LYS A 400 21.33 -0.58 -3.17
CA LYS A 400 22.17 -1.15 -4.24
C LYS A 400 22.62 -2.59 -3.91
N ILE A 401 21.65 -3.49 -3.74
CA ILE A 401 21.81 -4.91 -3.39
C ILE A 401 21.06 -5.76 -4.41
N LEU A 402 21.60 -6.95 -4.70
CA LEU A 402 21.18 -7.76 -5.85
C LEU A 402 19.67 -8.04 -5.88
N TYR A 403 19.09 -8.51 -4.78
CA TYR A 403 17.66 -8.86 -4.75
C TYR A 403 16.74 -7.66 -4.99
N ASP A 404 17.10 -6.49 -4.46
CA ASP A 404 16.31 -5.26 -4.59
C ASP A 404 16.37 -4.75 -6.04
N ILE A 405 17.56 -4.81 -6.64
CA ILE A 405 17.78 -4.48 -8.05
C ILE A 405 17.01 -5.44 -8.98
N VAL A 406 17.09 -6.75 -8.74
CA VAL A 406 16.43 -7.77 -9.57
C VAL A 406 14.92 -7.66 -9.46
N ALA A 407 14.39 -7.46 -8.25
CA ALA A 407 12.96 -7.25 -8.04
C ALA A 407 12.48 -5.98 -8.75
N PHE A 408 13.19 -4.86 -8.57
CA PHE A 408 12.92 -3.62 -9.28
C PHE A 408 12.91 -3.82 -10.80
N ALA A 409 13.93 -4.47 -11.36
CA ALA A 409 14.05 -4.67 -12.80
C ALA A 409 12.90 -5.52 -13.36
N LYS A 410 12.58 -6.65 -12.70
CA LYS A 410 11.46 -7.52 -13.08
C LYS A 410 10.12 -6.81 -12.97
N GLU A 411 9.88 -6.06 -11.90
CA GLU A 411 8.63 -5.33 -11.70
C GLU A 411 8.48 -4.16 -12.68
N SER A 412 9.56 -3.41 -12.90
CA SER A 412 9.58 -2.24 -13.77
C SER A 412 9.26 -2.62 -15.21
N VAL A 413 9.99 -3.60 -15.79
CA VAL A 413 9.76 -4.05 -17.19
C VAL A 413 8.34 -4.56 -17.40
N ASN A 414 7.74 -5.19 -16.39
CA ASN A 414 6.38 -5.73 -16.47
C ASN A 414 5.29 -4.70 -16.09
N SER A 415 5.65 -3.43 -15.88
CA SER A 415 4.73 -2.36 -15.49
C SER A 415 4.72 -1.20 -16.49
N HIS A 416 3.81 -0.24 -16.30
CA HIS A 416 3.61 0.89 -17.23
C HIS A 416 3.91 2.25 -16.61
N VAL A 417 4.70 2.28 -15.53
CA VAL A 417 5.20 3.52 -14.91
C VAL A 417 6.41 4.04 -15.69
N ILE A 418 6.48 5.35 -15.98
CA ILE A 418 7.64 5.94 -16.67
C ILE A 418 8.26 7.08 -15.86
N THR A 419 9.55 7.35 -16.07
CA THR A 419 10.21 8.53 -15.50
C THR A 419 9.81 9.77 -16.27
N LEU A 420 9.27 10.77 -15.56
CA LEU A 420 8.90 12.06 -16.11
C LEU A 420 10.00 13.09 -15.91
N GLY A 421 10.02 14.07 -16.80
CA GLY A 421 10.79 15.30 -16.75
C GLY A 421 10.08 16.40 -17.53
N PRO A 422 10.63 17.62 -17.58
CA PRO A 422 10.00 18.77 -18.23
C PRO A 422 9.56 18.55 -19.70
N GLN A 423 10.24 17.68 -20.43
CA GLN A 423 10.00 17.39 -21.85
C GLN A 423 8.81 16.47 -22.13
N ASN A 424 8.47 15.57 -21.19
CA ASN A 424 7.39 14.59 -21.33
C ASN A 424 6.34 14.71 -20.21
N PHE A 425 6.40 15.79 -19.41
CA PHE A 425 5.43 16.02 -18.35
C PHE A 425 4.03 16.24 -18.94
N PRO A 426 2.99 15.58 -18.38
CA PRO A 426 1.64 15.70 -18.90
C PRO A 426 1.11 17.12 -18.73
N GLY A 427 1.05 17.87 -19.84
CA GLY A 427 0.43 19.18 -19.90
C GLY A 427 -1.08 19.09 -20.05
N LYS A 428 -1.66 19.84 -21.00
CA LYS A 428 -3.09 19.74 -21.36
C LYS A 428 -3.37 18.55 -22.30
N GLU A 429 -2.79 17.40 -22.03
CA GLU A 429 -3.03 16.20 -22.83
C GLU A 429 -4.48 15.72 -22.68
N LYS A 430 -4.98 15.01 -23.70
CA LYS A 430 -6.34 14.43 -23.67
C LYS A 430 -6.43 13.21 -22.78
N GLU A 431 -5.33 12.50 -22.60
CA GLU A 431 -5.27 11.26 -21.82
C GLU A 431 -4.97 11.60 -20.35
N PRO A 432 -5.64 10.97 -19.39
CA PRO A 432 -5.39 11.23 -17.99
C PRO A 432 -4.08 10.57 -17.55
N TRP A 433 -3.38 11.22 -16.62
CA TRP A 433 -2.12 10.78 -16.04
C TRP A 433 -2.21 10.73 -14.52
N LEU A 434 -1.66 9.70 -13.91
CA LEU A 434 -1.30 9.68 -12.50
C LEU A 434 0.20 9.92 -12.39
N VAL A 435 0.57 11.01 -11.74
CA VAL A 435 1.95 11.43 -11.52
C VAL A 435 2.26 11.34 -10.03
N ASP A 436 3.30 10.60 -9.68
CA ASP A 436 3.86 10.57 -8.34
C ASP A 436 5.06 11.52 -8.23
N PHE A 437 4.88 12.60 -7.46
CA PHE A 437 5.94 13.54 -7.13
C PHE A 437 6.66 13.04 -5.89
N PHE A 438 7.94 12.68 -6.03
CA PHE A 438 8.65 11.99 -4.98
C PHE A 438 10.11 12.47 -4.85
N ALA A 439 10.74 12.04 -3.76
CA ALA A 439 12.18 12.20 -3.56
C ALA A 439 12.81 10.81 -3.31
N PRO A 440 13.94 10.47 -3.95
CA PRO A 440 14.59 9.16 -3.80
C PRO A 440 14.96 8.82 -2.36
N TRP A 441 15.30 9.82 -1.56
CA TRP A 441 15.71 9.65 -0.17
C TRP A 441 14.54 9.39 0.80
N CYS A 442 13.31 9.59 0.36
CA CYS A 442 12.11 9.45 1.17
C CYS A 442 11.66 7.97 1.25
N PRO A 443 11.63 7.34 2.44
CA PRO A 443 11.23 5.93 2.55
C PRO A 443 9.78 5.64 2.13
N PRO A 444 8.75 6.42 2.55
CA PRO A 444 7.38 6.23 2.07
C PRO A 444 7.24 6.34 0.55
N CYS A 445 8.10 7.14 -0.09
CA CYS A 445 8.15 7.29 -1.53
C CYS A 445 8.61 6.00 -2.20
N ARG A 446 9.71 5.43 -1.72
CA ARG A 446 10.24 4.15 -2.24
C ARG A 446 9.27 3.00 -2.02
N ALA A 447 8.54 3.00 -0.90
CA ALA A 447 7.49 2.02 -0.60
C ALA A 447 6.28 2.13 -1.55
N LEU A 448 5.96 3.33 -2.04
CA LEU A 448 4.84 3.57 -2.96
C LEU A 448 5.14 3.14 -4.41
N LEU A 449 6.40 3.22 -4.88
CA LEU A 449 6.80 2.83 -6.24
C LEU A 449 6.30 1.43 -6.68
N PRO A 450 6.49 0.34 -5.92
CA PRO A 450 5.97 -0.98 -6.32
C PRO A 450 4.44 -1.02 -6.38
N GLU A 451 3.74 -0.28 -5.53
CA GLU A 451 2.27 -0.18 -5.56
C GLU A 451 1.78 0.59 -6.80
N LEU A 452 2.49 1.65 -7.21
CA LEU A 452 2.26 2.32 -8.49
C LEU A 452 2.42 1.35 -9.67
N ARG A 453 3.48 0.53 -9.68
CA ARG A 453 3.69 -0.48 -10.72
C ARG A 453 2.55 -1.48 -10.77
N LYS A 454 2.07 -1.96 -9.62
CA LYS A 454 0.89 -2.84 -9.53
C LYS A 454 -0.36 -2.18 -10.08
N ALA A 455 -0.66 -0.94 -9.71
CA ALA A 455 -1.81 -0.19 -10.22
C ALA A 455 -1.72 0.06 -11.74
N SER A 456 -0.53 0.40 -12.24
CA SER A 456 -0.29 0.69 -13.67
C SER A 456 -0.66 -0.49 -14.58
N LYS A 457 -0.42 -1.72 -14.14
CA LYS A 457 -0.80 -2.94 -14.87
C LYS A 457 -2.31 -3.10 -15.02
N HIS A 458 -3.07 -2.77 -13.98
CA HIS A 458 -4.53 -2.90 -13.97
C HIS A 458 -5.23 -1.80 -14.78
N LEU A 459 -4.63 -0.60 -14.82
CA LEU A 459 -5.17 0.57 -15.50
C LEU A 459 -4.54 0.82 -16.88
N TYR A 460 -3.86 -0.18 -17.45
CA TYR A 460 -3.27 -0.08 -18.77
C TYR A 460 -4.31 0.31 -19.82
N GLY A 461 -4.00 1.33 -20.62
CA GLY A 461 -4.89 1.90 -21.64
C GLY A 461 -5.99 2.82 -21.11
N GLN A 462 -6.19 2.90 -19.78
CA GLN A 462 -7.16 3.82 -19.16
C GLN A 462 -6.49 5.07 -18.58
N LEU A 463 -5.30 4.90 -18.00
CA LEU A 463 -4.56 5.95 -17.31
C LEU A 463 -3.06 5.72 -17.52
N LYS A 464 -2.30 6.79 -17.78
CA LYS A 464 -0.83 6.72 -17.83
C LYS A 464 -0.23 6.96 -16.45
N PHE A 465 0.92 6.35 -16.19
CA PHE A 465 1.58 6.43 -14.89
C PHE A 465 2.98 7.01 -15.06
N GLY A 466 3.30 8.01 -14.26
CA GLY A 466 4.63 8.61 -14.26
C GLY A 466 5.13 8.95 -12.86
N THR A 467 6.44 8.95 -12.69
CA THR A 467 7.11 9.40 -11.47
C THR A 467 7.97 10.61 -11.80
N LEU A 468 7.94 11.64 -10.95
CA LEU A 468 8.75 12.84 -11.09
C LEU A 468 9.67 13.00 -9.87
N ASP A 469 10.97 12.93 -10.10
CA ASP A 469 11.99 13.16 -9.07
C ASP A 469 12.12 14.66 -8.77
N CYS A 470 11.60 15.09 -7.63
CA CYS A 470 11.66 16.48 -7.20
C CYS A 470 13.05 16.94 -6.75
N THR A 471 14.00 16.03 -6.52
CA THR A 471 15.40 16.37 -6.24
C THR A 471 16.15 16.76 -7.51
N VAL A 472 15.65 16.36 -8.68
CA VAL A 472 16.18 16.73 -9.99
C VAL A 472 15.35 17.86 -10.61
N HIS A 473 14.02 17.86 -10.40
CA HIS A 473 13.07 18.76 -11.03
C HIS A 473 12.35 19.69 -10.04
N GLU A 474 13.11 20.33 -9.13
CA GLU A 474 12.58 21.21 -8.08
C GLU A 474 11.60 22.27 -8.62
N GLY A 475 11.94 22.92 -9.74
CA GLY A 475 11.10 23.96 -10.35
C GLY A 475 9.71 23.47 -10.75
N LEU A 476 9.62 22.23 -11.27
CA LEU A 476 8.35 21.63 -11.70
C LEU A 476 7.51 21.23 -10.49
N CYS A 477 8.12 20.65 -9.45
CA CYS A 477 7.43 20.33 -8.20
C CYS A 477 6.93 21.58 -7.47
N ASN A 478 7.74 22.66 -7.45
CA ASN A 478 7.33 23.95 -6.89
C ASN A 478 6.15 24.57 -7.67
N MET A 479 6.16 24.48 -9.00
CA MET A 479 5.06 24.96 -9.86
C MET A 479 3.73 24.27 -9.52
N HIS A 480 3.76 22.99 -9.18
CA HIS A 480 2.60 22.21 -8.76
C HIS A 480 2.34 22.26 -7.24
N ASN A 481 3.04 23.12 -6.49
CA ASN A 481 2.89 23.32 -5.05
C ASN A 481 3.02 22.01 -4.24
N ILE A 482 3.97 21.15 -4.63
CA ILE A 482 4.28 19.93 -3.90
C ILE A 482 5.05 20.29 -2.63
N ARG A 483 4.51 19.90 -1.47
CA ARG A 483 5.07 20.26 -0.14
C ARG A 483 5.54 19.08 0.70
N ALA A 484 5.22 17.87 0.27
CA ALA A 484 5.60 16.63 0.94
C ALA A 484 5.78 15.52 -0.08
N TYR A 485 6.47 14.47 0.31
CA TYR A 485 6.75 13.33 -0.55
C TYR A 485 6.29 12.03 0.14
N PRO A 486 5.71 11.07 -0.61
CA PRO A 486 5.24 11.24 -1.98
C PRO A 486 3.94 12.06 -2.03
N THR A 487 3.74 12.82 -3.11
CA THR A 487 2.45 13.46 -3.43
C THR A 487 2.01 12.92 -4.78
N THR A 488 0.95 12.12 -4.78
CA THR A 488 0.41 11.50 -5.99
C THR A 488 -0.76 12.31 -6.50
N VAL A 489 -0.75 12.65 -7.79
CA VAL A 489 -1.69 13.58 -8.40
C VAL A 489 -2.20 13.02 -9.71
N VAL A 490 -3.50 13.07 -9.91
CA VAL A 490 -4.13 12.75 -11.20
C VAL A 490 -4.36 14.05 -11.98
N PHE A 491 -3.81 14.09 -13.17
CA PHE A 491 -4.02 15.13 -14.17
C PHE A 491 -5.02 14.59 -15.20
N ASN A 492 -6.21 15.20 -15.26
CA ASN A 492 -7.22 14.90 -16.27
C ASN A 492 -7.61 16.20 -16.97
N GLN A 493 -7.01 16.47 -18.13
CA GLN A 493 -7.18 17.72 -18.87
C GLN A 493 -6.77 18.96 -18.04
N SER A 494 -7.73 19.76 -17.58
CA SER A 494 -7.48 20.92 -16.71
C SER A 494 -7.73 20.63 -15.23
N ASP A 495 -8.31 19.47 -14.92
CA ASP A 495 -8.64 19.08 -13.56
C ASP A 495 -7.47 18.32 -12.93
N VAL A 496 -7.15 18.72 -11.71
CA VAL A 496 -6.03 18.18 -10.93
C VAL A 496 -6.59 17.65 -9.62
N HIS A 497 -6.37 16.36 -9.35
CA HIS A 497 -6.88 15.69 -8.17
C HIS A 497 -5.73 15.05 -7.39
N GLU A 498 -5.44 15.56 -6.20
CA GLU A 498 -4.45 14.98 -5.29
C GLU A 498 -5.04 13.74 -4.60
N TYR A 499 -4.22 12.68 -4.53
CA TYR A 499 -4.55 11.44 -3.85
C TYR A 499 -4.05 11.47 -2.39
N GLU A 500 -4.98 11.23 -1.45
CA GLU A 500 -4.70 11.27 -0.01
C GLU A 500 -4.99 9.95 0.73
N GLY A 501 -5.30 8.88 -0.01
CA GLY A 501 -5.51 7.55 0.57
C GLY A 501 -4.21 6.86 0.98
N HIS A 502 -4.33 5.65 1.54
CA HIS A 502 -3.17 4.82 1.86
C HIS A 502 -2.45 4.38 0.59
N HIS A 503 -1.13 4.27 0.68
CA HIS A 503 -0.26 3.93 -0.44
C HIS A 503 -0.31 2.45 -0.83
N SER A 504 -1.48 1.97 -1.28
CA SER A 504 -1.65 0.62 -1.83
C SER A 504 -2.28 0.68 -3.21
N ALA A 505 -1.96 -0.31 -4.04
CA ALA A 505 -2.52 -0.42 -5.38
C ALA A 505 -4.06 -0.43 -5.34
N GLU A 506 -4.67 -1.13 -4.37
CA GLU A 506 -6.14 -1.24 -4.28
C GLU A 506 -6.80 0.13 -4.04
N GLN A 507 -6.25 0.96 -3.16
CA GLN A 507 -6.85 2.26 -2.88
C GLN A 507 -6.59 3.27 -4.00
N ILE A 508 -5.47 3.16 -4.71
CA ILE A 508 -5.22 3.94 -5.93
C ILE A 508 -6.28 3.57 -6.99
N LEU A 509 -6.55 2.27 -7.20
CA LEU A 509 -7.57 1.82 -8.14
C LEU A 509 -8.96 2.37 -7.79
N GLU A 510 -9.36 2.27 -6.51
CA GLU A 510 -10.64 2.82 -6.04
C GLU A 510 -10.75 4.32 -6.27
N PHE A 511 -9.67 5.07 -6.01
CA PHE A 511 -9.62 6.51 -6.25
C PHE A 511 -9.79 6.85 -7.74
N ILE A 512 -9.11 6.14 -8.64
CA ILE A 512 -9.24 6.36 -10.09
C ILE A 512 -10.64 6.03 -10.59
N GLU A 513 -11.25 4.93 -10.11
CA GLU A 513 -12.63 4.59 -10.45
C GLU A 513 -13.61 5.70 -10.03
N ASP A 514 -13.37 6.31 -8.88
CA ASP A 514 -14.18 7.40 -8.37
C ASP A 514 -14.03 8.70 -9.17
N LEU A 515 -12.82 9.04 -9.60
CA LEU A 515 -12.58 10.21 -10.47
C LEU A 515 -13.29 10.08 -11.82
N ARG A 516 -13.41 8.85 -12.35
CA ARG A 516 -14.11 8.61 -13.61
C ARG A 516 -15.61 8.83 -13.50
N ASN A 517 -16.21 8.50 -12.35
CA ASN A 517 -17.64 8.60 -12.08
C ASN A 517 -17.87 9.26 -10.71
N PRO A 518 -17.63 10.58 -10.57
CA PRO A 518 -17.68 11.24 -9.28
C PRO A 518 -19.11 11.22 -8.74
N SER A 519 -19.31 10.55 -7.61
CA SER A 519 -20.59 10.56 -6.90
C SER A 519 -20.70 11.73 -5.91
N VAL A 520 -19.57 12.33 -5.53
CA VAL A 520 -19.47 13.43 -4.58
C VAL A 520 -18.96 14.67 -5.28
N ILE A 521 -19.68 15.78 -5.16
CA ILE A 521 -19.33 17.06 -5.78
C ILE A 521 -18.41 17.85 -4.84
N SER A 522 -17.21 18.20 -5.31
CA SER A 522 -16.32 19.10 -4.56
C SER A 522 -16.85 20.53 -4.61
N LEU A 523 -17.12 21.12 -3.45
CA LEU A 523 -17.73 22.43 -3.30
C LEU A 523 -16.70 23.47 -2.83
N THR A 524 -16.52 24.49 -3.65
CA THR A 524 -15.92 25.79 -3.29
C THR A 524 -16.94 26.68 -2.57
N PRO A 525 -16.52 27.75 -1.87
CA PRO A 525 -17.44 28.73 -1.29
C PRO A 525 -18.46 29.26 -2.31
N GLU A 526 -18.03 29.54 -3.53
CA GLU A 526 -18.89 30.05 -4.60
C GLU A 526 -19.92 29.01 -5.04
N THR A 527 -19.47 27.79 -5.35
CA THR A 527 -20.35 26.70 -5.80
C THR A 527 -21.26 26.20 -4.68
N PHE A 528 -20.84 26.31 -3.40
CA PHE A 528 -21.70 25.98 -2.27
C PHE A 528 -22.90 26.93 -2.19
N VAL A 529 -22.66 28.24 -2.33
CA VAL A 529 -23.75 29.23 -2.34
C VAL A 529 -24.69 28.99 -3.53
N GLU A 530 -24.12 28.73 -4.70
CA GLU A 530 -24.90 28.50 -5.93
C GLU A 530 -25.74 27.21 -5.86
N LEU A 531 -25.12 26.08 -5.51
CA LEU A 531 -25.73 24.76 -5.62
C LEU A 531 -26.50 24.36 -4.36
N VAL A 532 -26.03 24.75 -3.16
CA VAL A 532 -26.60 24.30 -1.88
C VAL A 532 -27.52 25.38 -1.29
N GLU A 533 -27.06 26.61 -1.11
CA GLU A 533 -27.89 27.67 -0.51
C GLU A 533 -29.00 28.14 -1.46
N ARG A 534 -28.66 28.29 -2.75
CA ARG A 534 -29.59 28.70 -3.82
C ARG A 534 -30.25 27.52 -4.54
N ARG A 535 -30.12 26.29 -4.00
CA ARG A 535 -30.79 25.07 -4.49
C ARG A 535 -32.27 25.26 -4.85
N LYS A 536 -32.74 24.46 -5.81
CA LYS A 536 -34.15 24.45 -6.23
C LYS A 536 -35.03 23.90 -5.10
N ARG A 537 -36.35 24.18 -5.16
CA ARG A 537 -37.30 23.80 -4.09
C ARG A 537 -37.29 22.31 -3.76
N GLU A 538 -37.20 21.47 -4.78
CA GLU A 538 -37.28 20.01 -4.68
C GLU A 538 -35.96 19.35 -4.27
N GLU A 539 -34.84 20.08 -4.33
CA GLU A 539 -33.49 19.53 -4.17
C GLU A 539 -33.11 19.41 -2.69
N ILE A 540 -32.50 18.27 -2.35
CA ILE A 540 -31.90 17.99 -1.04
C ILE A 540 -30.41 17.77 -1.25
N TRP A 541 -29.62 18.35 -0.36
CA TRP A 541 -28.17 18.21 -0.37
C TRP A 541 -27.66 17.59 0.92
N MET A 542 -26.65 16.75 0.81
CA MET A 542 -25.79 16.35 1.92
C MET A 542 -24.39 16.89 1.68
N VAL A 543 -23.80 17.51 2.68
CA VAL A 543 -22.45 18.09 2.58
C VAL A 543 -21.61 17.65 3.76
N ASP A 544 -20.44 17.10 3.44
CA ASP A 544 -19.37 16.82 4.39
C ASP A 544 -18.39 18.01 4.44
N PHE A 545 -18.22 18.61 5.62
CA PHE A 545 -17.19 19.61 5.87
C PHE A 545 -16.01 18.92 6.54
N TYR A 546 -14.92 18.78 5.78
CA TYR A 546 -13.79 17.93 6.17
C TYR A 546 -12.47 18.70 6.13
N ALA A 547 -11.45 18.11 6.76
CA ALA A 547 -10.06 18.53 6.59
C ALA A 547 -9.23 17.33 6.10
N PRO A 548 -8.37 17.50 5.08
CA PRO A 548 -7.45 16.48 4.58
C PRO A 548 -6.63 15.74 5.64
N TRP A 549 -6.20 16.45 6.68
CA TRP A 549 -5.39 15.91 7.77
C TRP A 549 -6.24 15.23 8.86
N CYS A 550 -7.56 15.27 8.82
CA CYS A 550 -8.41 14.71 9.86
C CYS A 550 -8.58 13.19 9.64
N GLY A 551 -8.14 12.39 10.62
CA GLY A 551 -8.19 10.92 10.51
C GLY A 551 -9.62 10.37 10.33
N PRO A 552 -10.59 10.82 11.15
CA PRO A 552 -11.99 10.44 10.96
C PRO A 552 -12.57 10.88 9.60
N CYS A 553 -12.06 11.96 9.00
CA CYS A 553 -12.45 12.43 7.67
C CYS A 553 -11.95 11.50 6.58
N GLN A 554 -10.69 11.09 6.67
CA GLN A 554 -10.10 10.11 5.75
C GLN A 554 -10.85 8.78 5.82
N ALA A 555 -11.24 8.34 7.03
CA ALA A 555 -12.05 7.13 7.23
C ALA A 555 -13.48 7.28 6.71
N LEU A 556 -14.07 8.47 6.79
CA LEU A 556 -15.42 8.75 6.29
C LEU A 556 -15.48 8.79 4.76
N MET A 557 -14.46 9.35 4.11
CA MET A 557 -14.45 9.60 2.66
C MET A 557 -14.88 8.40 1.79
N PRO A 558 -14.35 7.16 1.96
CA PRO A 558 -14.80 6.02 1.17
C PRO A 558 -16.28 5.66 1.44
N GLU A 559 -16.72 5.70 2.69
CA GLU A 559 -18.13 5.47 3.06
C GLU A 559 -19.06 6.56 2.51
N TRP A 560 -18.59 7.82 2.50
CA TRP A 560 -19.30 8.97 1.93
C TRP A 560 -19.51 8.83 0.43
N LYS A 561 -18.46 8.42 -0.30
CA LYS A 561 -18.52 8.15 -1.74
C LYS A 561 -19.45 6.98 -2.07
N LYS A 562 -19.35 5.89 -1.30
CA LYS A 562 -20.23 4.72 -1.43
C LYS A 562 -21.70 5.09 -1.20
N MET A 563 -21.99 5.86 -0.15
CA MET A 563 -23.32 6.40 0.11
C MET A 563 -23.81 7.27 -1.04
N ALA A 564 -22.96 8.17 -1.56
CA ALA A 564 -23.32 9.05 -2.66
C ALA A 564 -23.70 8.29 -3.94
N ARG A 565 -23.03 7.17 -4.24
CA ARG A 565 -23.41 6.27 -5.34
C ARG A 565 -24.80 5.67 -5.12
N MET A 566 -25.14 5.29 -3.88
CA MET A 566 -26.46 4.75 -3.52
C MET A 566 -27.58 5.81 -3.52
N LEU A 567 -27.24 7.09 -3.34
CA LEU A 567 -28.17 8.23 -3.32
C LEU A 567 -28.29 8.93 -4.69
N ASN A 568 -27.56 8.45 -5.70
CA ASN A 568 -27.51 9.09 -7.01
C ASN A 568 -28.92 9.30 -7.59
N GLY A 569 -29.22 10.54 -7.98
CA GLY A 569 -30.53 10.95 -8.49
C GLY A 569 -31.62 11.18 -7.44
N LEU A 570 -31.37 10.87 -6.16
CA LEU A 570 -32.30 11.12 -5.05
C LEU A 570 -31.87 12.32 -4.20
N ILE A 571 -30.61 12.35 -3.77
CA ILE A 571 -30.03 13.39 -2.93
C ILE A 571 -28.66 13.75 -3.52
N SER A 572 -28.41 15.04 -3.68
CA SER A 572 -27.10 15.52 -4.15
C SER A 572 -26.11 15.46 -2.99
N VAL A 573 -24.89 14.98 -3.25
CA VAL A 573 -23.87 14.82 -2.22
C VAL A 573 -22.65 15.64 -2.58
N GLY A 574 -22.16 16.44 -1.63
CA GLY A 574 -20.98 17.27 -1.81
C GLY A 574 -20.01 17.21 -0.64
N SER A 575 -18.85 17.82 -0.82
CA SER A 575 -17.82 17.96 0.21
C SER A 575 -17.13 19.31 0.12
N VAL A 576 -16.77 19.89 1.27
CA VAL A 576 -16.05 21.17 1.38
C VAL A 576 -14.74 20.93 2.14
N ASP A 577 -13.62 21.29 1.51
CA ASP A 577 -12.30 21.26 2.14
C ASP A 577 -12.10 22.51 3.02
N CYS A 578 -12.20 22.30 4.33
CA CYS A 578 -12.03 23.36 5.34
C CYS A 578 -10.59 23.72 5.64
N GLN A 579 -9.60 22.94 5.17
CA GLN A 579 -8.20 23.36 5.21
C GLN A 579 -7.95 24.44 4.14
N LYS A 580 -8.46 24.21 2.92
CA LYS A 580 -8.37 25.18 1.81
C LYS A 580 -9.25 26.41 2.04
N PHE A 581 -10.46 26.21 2.55
CA PHE A 581 -11.47 27.27 2.74
C PHE A 581 -11.77 27.54 4.21
N TYR A 582 -10.73 27.67 5.04
CA TYR A 582 -10.85 27.85 6.49
C TYR A 582 -11.82 28.96 6.92
N SER A 583 -11.68 30.16 6.33
CA SER A 583 -12.54 31.31 6.67
C SER A 583 -14.01 31.05 6.37
N PHE A 584 -14.30 30.34 5.28
CA PHE A 584 -15.66 29.96 4.90
C PHE A 584 -16.23 28.93 5.88
N CYS A 585 -15.50 27.86 6.21
CA CYS A 585 -15.97 26.86 7.17
C CYS A 585 -16.20 27.44 8.57
N HIS A 586 -15.33 28.36 9.00
CA HIS A 586 -15.51 29.08 10.26
C HIS A 586 -16.77 29.97 10.24
N GLN A 587 -17.03 30.67 9.13
CA GLN A 587 -18.28 31.44 8.95
C GLN A 587 -19.53 30.55 8.96
N GLN A 588 -19.42 29.35 8.40
CA GLN A 588 -20.47 28.31 8.46
C GLN A 588 -20.56 27.63 9.85
N ASN A 589 -19.81 28.11 10.85
CA ASN A 589 -19.76 27.62 12.23
C ASN A 589 -19.45 26.11 12.30
N VAL A 590 -18.53 25.63 11.46
CA VAL A 590 -17.95 24.28 11.54
C VAL A 590 -16.91 24.28 12.66
N ARG A 591 -17.11 23.46 13.69
CA ARG A 591 -16.27 23.45 14.92
C ARG A 591 -15.37 22.22 15.05
N GLY A 592 -15.57 21.22 14.22
CA GLY A 592 -14.82 19.98 14.21
C GLY A 592 -15.07 19.25 12.90
N TYR A 593 -14.22 18.26 12.61
CA TYR A 593 -14.24 17.53 11.36
C TYR A 593 -14.33 16.01 11.61
N PRO A 594 -15.04 15.24 10.78
CA PRO A 594 -15.95 15.71 9.73
C PRO A 594 -17.29 16.17 10.32
N GLU A 595 -17.82 17.28 9.80
CA GLU A 595 -19.16 17.80 10.12
C GLU A 595 -20.09 17.50 8.93
N ILE A 596 -21.06 16.61 9.14
CA ILE A 596 -21.99 16.16 8.10
C ILE A 596 -23.30 16.92 8.26
N ARG A 597 -23.74 17.60 7.21
CA ARG A 597 -25.00 18.37 7.20
C ARG A 597 -25.93 17.94 6.07
N LEU A 598 -27.22 17.91 6.36
CA LEU A 598 -28.28 17.73 5.39
C LEU A 598 -29.08 19.02 5.23
N PHE A 599 -29.21 19.48 3.99
CA PHE A 599 -29.95 20.65 3.59
C PHE A 599 -31.28 20.20 2.94
N PRO A 600 -32.42 20.33 3.65
CA PRO A 600 -33.71 19.80 3.20
C PRO A 600 -34.30 20.61 2.03
N GLN A 601 -35.42 20.16 1.49
CA GLN A 601 -36.22 20.93 0.52
C GLN A 601 -36.60 22.30 1.09
N LYS A 602 -36.65 23.33 0.23
CA LYS A 602 -37.03 24.69 0.67
C LYS A 602 -38.52 24.72 1.02
N SER A 603 -38.81 24.91 2.30
CA SER A 603 -40.14 25.10 2.87
C SER A 603 -40.12 26.31 3.82
N SER A 604 -41.27 26.97 4.00
CA SER A 604 -41.42 28.09 4.95
C SER A 604 -41.16 27.71 6.41
N THR A 605 -41.15 26.42 6.74
CA THR A 605 -40.93 25.88 8.09
C THR A 605 -39.66 25.03 8.20
N ALA A 606 -38.91 24.84 7.12
CA ALA A 606 -37.73 23.99 7.12
C ALA A 606 -36.54 24.67 7.82
N HIS A 607 -35.79 23.89 8.61
CA HIS A 607 -34.51 24.34 9.15
C HIS A 607 -33.52 24.57 8.00
N GLN A 608 -32.55 25.46 8.20
CA GLN A 608 -31.53 25.73 7.19
C GLN A 608 -30.74 24.46 6.83
N TYR A 609 -30.37 23.68 7.86
CA TYR A 609 -29.74 22.37 7.75
C TYR A 609 -29.99 21.54 9.02
N TYR A 610 -29.69 20.25 8.93
CA TYR A 610 -29.62 19.30 10.06
C TYR A 610 -28.22 18.71 10.14
N SER A 611 -27.59 18.72 11.32
CA SER A 611 -26.29 18.05 11.53
C SER A 611 -26.49 16.58 11.91
N TYR A 612 -25.66 15.69 11.35
CA TYR A 612 -25.66 14.29 11.71
C TYR A 612 -24.95 14.07 13.05
N ASN A 613 -25.69 13.59 14.05
CA ASN A 613 -25.16 13.29 15.39
C ASN A 613 -25.17 11.79 15.71
N GLY A 614 -25.36 10.94 14.70
CA GLY A 614 -25.35 9.49 14.91
C GLY A 614 -23.95 8.95 15.15
N TRP A 615 -23.87 7.86 15.92
CA TRP A 615 -22.59 7.22 16.23
C TRP A 615 -21.95 6.55 15.01
N HIS A 616 -22.76 5.86 14.20
CA HIS A 616 -22.30 5.08 13.06
C HIS A 616 -22.16 5.94 11.81
N ARG A 617 -20.94 6.09 11.29
CA ARG A 617 -20.65 6.87 10.09
C ARG A 617 -20.43 6.02 8.84
N ASP A 618 -20.99 4.81 8.81
CA ASP A 618 -20.97 3.95 7.63
C ASP A 618 -21.99 4.39 6.58
N SER A 619 -21.78 3.97 5.34
CA SER A 619 -22.58 4.33 4.18
C SER A 619 -24.07 4.02 4.34
N TYR A 620 -24.45 2.93 5.01
CA TYR A 620 -25.85 2.54 5.19
C TYR A 620 -26.55 3.40 6.24
N SER A 621 -25.87 3.66 7.36
CA SER A 621 -26.39 4.54 8.42
C SER A 621 -26.63 5.96 7.93
N LEU A 622 -25.67 6.51 7.19
CA LEU A 622 -25.78 7.87 6.61
C LEU A 622 -26.87 7.93 5.53
N ARG A 623 -26.93 6.91 4.65
CA ARG A 623 -28.01 6.77 3.67
C ARG A 623 -29.38 6.74 4.34
N GLY A 624 -29.56 5.90 5.36
CA GLY A 624 -30.83 5.76 6.07
C GLY A 624 -31.28 7.08 6.69
N TRP A 625 -30.35 7.80 7.33
CA TRP A 625 -30.60 9.14 7.86
C TRP A 625 -31.02 10.12 6.77
N ALA A 626 -30.30 10.14 5.64
CA ALA A 626 -30.58 11.04 4.52
C ALA A 626 -31.96 10.82 3.92
N LEU A 627 -32.30 9.55 3.66
CA LEU A 627 -33.57 9.15 3.05
C LEU A 627 -34.77 9.47 3.95
N GLY A 628 -34.57 9.52 5.27
CA GLY A 628 -35.61 9.94 6.22
C GLY A 628 -36.11 11.37 6.02
N TYR A 629 -35.35 12.23 5.32
CA TYR A 629 -35.77 13.59 4.98
C TYR A 629 -36.42 13.72 3.60
N LEU A 630 -36.53 12.63 2.84
CA LEU A 630 -37.27 12.66 1.59
C LEU A 630 -38.77 12.76 1.89
N PRO A 631 -39.53 13.55 1.11
CA PRO A 631 -40.97 13.71 1.33
C PRO A 631 -41.71 12.39 1.10
N GLN A 632 -42.56 11.99 2.05
CA GLN A 632 -43.33 10.75 1.96
C GLN A 632 -44.19 10.71 0.68
N VAL A 633 -44.11 9.61 -0.06
CA VAL A 633 -44.88 9.34 -1.28
C VAL A 633 -45.93 8.26 -1.04
N SER A 634 -45.67 7.36 -0.09
CA SER A 634 -46.67 6.40 0.35
C SER A 634 -47.86 7.09 1.04
N ILE A 635 -49.01 6.43 0.99
CA ILE A 635 -50.23 6.90 1.65
C ILE A 635 -50.44 6.08 2.92
N ASP A 636 -50.58 6.73 4.06
CA ASP A 636 -50.99 6.05 5.29
C ASP A 636 -52.47 5.66 5.18
N LEU A 637 -52.72 4.35 5.28
CA LEU A 637 -54.04 3.77 5.08
C LEU A 637 -54.68 3.41 6.42
N THR A 638 -55.84 4.00 6.67
CA THR A 638 -56.80 3.55 7.68
C THR A 638 -57.57 2.32 7.18
N PRO A 639 -58.26 1.57 8.07
CA PRO A 639 -59.11 0.44 7.67
C PRO A 639 -60.12 0.80 6.56
N GLN A 640 -60.76 1.98 6.67
CA GLN A 640 -61.72 2.45 5.66
C GLN A 640 -61.02 2.70 4.32
N SER A 641 -59.93 3.46 4.33
CA SER A 641 -59.21 3.80 3.10
C SER A 641 -58.53 2.60 2.45
N PHE A 642 -58.11 1.59 3.23
CA PHE A 642 -57.61 0.32 2.72
C PHE A 642 -58.72 -0.43 1.97
N THR A 643 -59.92 -0.54 2.56
CA THR A 643 -61.05 -1.18 1.88
C THR A 643 -61.50 -0.41 0.63
N GLU A 644 -61.64 0.91 0.72
CA GLU A 644 -62.15 1.75 -0.37
C GLU A 644 -61.16 1.90 -1.52
N LYS A 645 -59.89 2.25 -1.22
CA LYS A 645 -58.88 2.57 -2.23
C LYS A 645 -58.11 1.36 -2.73
N VAL A 646 -57.89 0.35 -1.89
CA VAL A 646 -57.11 -0.85 -2.26
C VAL A 646 -58.03 -1.97 -2.70
N LEU A 647 -58.93 -2.44 -1.83
CA LEU A 647 -59.72 -3.66 -2.12
C LEU A 647 -60.83 -3.43 -3.15
N ASN A 648 -61.53 -2.30 -3.05
CA ASN A 648 -62.57 -1.87 -3.99
C ASN A 648 -62.07 -0.91 -5.07
N GLY A 649 -60.77 -0.58 -5.05
CA GLY A 649 -60.15 0.33 -5.99
C GLY A 649 -59.93 -0.26 -7.39
N LYS A 650 -59.48 0.59 -8.31
CA LYS A 650 -59.15 0.23 -9.70
C LYS A 650 -57.65 0.34 -10.02
N ASP A 651 -56.84 0.59 -9.00
CA ASP A 651 -55.40 0.76 -9.13
C ASP A 651 -54.65 -0.45 -8.59
N HIS A 652 -53.43 -0.67 -9.06
CA HIS A 652 -52.50 -1.61 -8.45
C HIS A 652 -51.87 -0.98 -7.20
N TRP A 653 -51.75 -1.73 -6.11
CA TRP A 653 -51.15 -1.26 -4.87
C TRP A 653 -50.02 -2.15 -4.38
N VAL A 654 -48.98 -1.54 -3.81
CA VAL A 654 -48.00 -2.22 -2.97
C VAL A 654 -48.11 -1.64 -1.56
N ILE A 655 -48.28 -2.52 -0.56
CA ILE A 655 -48.59 -2.12 0.80
C ILE A 655 -47.51 -2.64 1.75
N ASP A 656 -46.97 -1.75 2.60
CA ASP A 656 -46.11 -2.08 3.73
C ASP A 656 -46.94 -2.16 5.01
N PHE A 657 -47.03 -3.37 5.58
CA PHE A 657 -47.65 -3.63 6.87
C PHE A 657 -46.58 -3.63 7.94
N TYR A 658 -46.62 -2.63 8.82
CA TYR A 658 -45.54 -2.34 9.77
C TYR A 658 -46.07 -2.07 11.18
N ALA A 659 -45.15 -1.98 12.15
CA ALA A 659 -45.43 -1.50 13.49
C ALA A 659 -44.41 -0.40 13.87
N PRO A 660 -44.82 0.71 14.51
CA PRO A 660 -43.91 1.82 14.83
C PRO A 660 -42.71 1.46 15.72
N TRP A 661 -42.88 0.52 16.66
CA TRP A 661 -41.81 0.07 17.57
C TRP A 661 -40.86 -0.98 16.96
N CYS A 662 -41.15 -1.47 15.76
CA CYS A 662 -40.39 -2.54 15.13
C CYS A 662 -39.11 -1.98 14.47
N GLY A 663 -37.94 -2.37 14.98
CA GLY A 663 -36.64 -1.96 14.45
C GLY A 663 -36.45 -2.28 12.95
N PRO A 664 -36.71 -3.51 12.48
CA PRO A 664 -36.68 -3.83 11.05
C PRO A 664 -37.60 -2.96 10.19
N CYS A 665 -38.74 -2.53 10.75
CA CYS A 665 -39.70 -1.67 10.08
C CYS A 665 -39.18 -0.24 9.94
N GLN A 666 -38.57 0.29 11.00
CA GLN A 666 -37.92 1.60 10.97
C GLN A 666 -36.78 1.63 9.94
N ASN A 667 -36.00 0.54 9.84
CA ASN A 667 -34.94 0.41 8.84
C ASN A 667 -35.48 0.29 7.40
N PHE A 668 -36.61 -0.39 7.21
CA PHE A 668 -37.22 -0.59 5.88
C PHE A 668 -38.04 0.60 5.40
N ALA A 669 -38.56 1.44 6.29
CA ALA A 669 -39.44 2.56 5.92
C ALA A 669 -38.84 3.51 4.85
N PRO A 670 -37.57 3.95 4.92
CA PRO A 670 -36.98 4.78 3.87
C PRO A 670 -36.85 4.05 2.52
N GLU A 671 -36.57 2.74 2.56
CA GLU A 671 -36.47 1.88 1.38
C GLU A 671 -37.85 1.75 0.69
N PHE A 672 -38.92 1.62 1.47
CA PHE A 672 -40.28 1.58 0.96
C PHE A 672 -40.69 2.90 0.28
N GLU A 673 -40.22 4.04 0.78
CA GLU A 673 -40.45 5.34 0.11
C GLU A 673 -39.67 5.47 -1.20
N ILE A 674 -38.47 4.89 -1.30
CA ILE A 674 -37.74 4.80 -2.59
C ILE A 674 -38.55 3.97 -3.57
N LEU A 675 -39.02 2.79 -3.15
CA LEU A 675 -39.89 1.94 -3.97
C LEU A 675 -41.12 2.72 -4.45
N ALA A 676 -41.82 3.40 -3.53
CA ALA A 676 -43.00 4.19 -3.84
C ALA A 676 -42.75 5.24 -4.94
N ARG A 677 -41.56 5.87 -4.95
CA ARG A 677 -41.15 6.78 -6.03
C ARG A 677 -40.87 6.04 -7.33
N ALA A 678 -40.13 4.94 -7.27
CA ALA A 678 -39.74 4.17 -8.46
C ALA A 678 -40.95 3.62 -9.25
N VAL A 679 -42.01 3.24 -8.54
CA VAL A 679 -43.23 2.69 -9.15
C VAL A 679 -44.35 3.72 -9.33
N LYS A 680 -44.09 5.00 -8.99
CA LYS A 680 -45.07 6.08 -9.07
C LYS A 680 -45.67 6.17 -10.48
N GLY A 681 -46.99 6.21 -10.55
CA GLY A 681 -47.74 6.23 -11.82
C GLY A 681 -48.05 4.85 -12.40
N LYS A 682 -47.34 3.79 -11.98
CA LYS A 682 -47.66 2.39 -12.35
C LYS A 682 -48.38 1.64 -11.23
N VAL A 683 -47.89 1.81 -10.00
CA VAL A 683 -48.41 1.18 -8.77
C VAL A 683 -48.50 2.25 -7.68
N LYS A 684 -49.58 2.24 -6.90
CA LYS A 684 -49.72 3.10 -5.72
C LYS A 684 -49.07 2.44 -4.51
N ALA A 685 -48.41 3.22 -3.68
CA ALA A 685 -47.79 2.72 -2.45
C ALA A 685 -48.60 3.15 -1.23
N GLY A 686 -48.81 2.23 -0.29
CA GLY A 686 -49.52 2.52 0.95
C GLY A 686 -48.87 1.85 2.15
N LYS A 687 -49.15 2.38 3.35
CA LYS A 687 -48.66 1.84 4.61
C LYS A 687 -49.81 1.59 5.56
N VAL A 688 -49.78 0.49 6.29
CA VAL A 688 -50.78 0.14 7.31
C VAL A 688 -50.08 -0.10 8.63
N ASP A 689 -50.40 0.72 9.62
CA ASP A 689 -49.93 0.54 10.99
C ASP A 689 -50.73 -0.58 11.67
N CYS A 690 -50.09 -1.74 11.85
CA CYS A 690 -50.71 -2.91 12.46
C CYS A 690 -50.86 -2.82 13.98
N GLN A 691 -50.15 -1.88 14.64
CA GLN A 691 -50.40 -1.59 16.04
C GLN A 691 -51.69 -0.79 16.20
N ALA A 692 -51.92 0.19 15.34
CA ALA A 692 -53.17 0.96 15.33
C ALA A 692 -54.36 0.14 14.79
N TYR A 693 -54.12 -0.71 13.79
CA TYR A 693 -55.16 -1.40 13.01
C TYR A 693 -54.97 -2.92 12.93
N GLY A 694 -54.80 -3.57 14.10
CA GLY A 694 -54.51 -5.00 14.18
C GLY A 694 -55.52 -5.92 13.46
N GLN A 695 -56.81 -5.57 13.48
CA GLN A 695 -57.87 -6.32 12.77
C GLN A 695 -57.67 -6.34 11.24
N THR A 696 -57.25 -5.21 10.66
CA THR A 696 -56.96 -5.11 9.22
C THR A 696 -55.76 -5.98 8.86
N CYS A 697 -54.70 -5.96 9.67
CA CYS A 697 -53.52 -6.80 9.44
C CYS A 697 -53.80 -8.29 9.66
N GLN A 698 -54.62 -8.65 10.64
CA GLN A 698 -55.05 -10.04 10.84
C GLN A 698 -55.87 -10.54 9.64
N SER A 699 -56.80 -9.73 9.14
CA SER A 699 -57.62 -10.06 7.96
C SER A 699 -56.79 -10.20 6.68
N ALA A 700 -55.66 -9.50 6.61
CA ALA A 700 -54.68 -9.60 5.52
C ALA A 700 -53.64 -10.71 5.75
N ASP A 701 -53.77 -11.59 6.76
CA ASP A 701 -52.82 -12.65 7.12
C ASP A 701 -51.37 -12.15 7.28
N ILE A 702 -51.19 -11.08 8.07
CA ILE A 702 -49.87 -10.55 8.42
C ILE A 702 -49.37 -11.21 9.71
N ARG A 703 -48.21 -11.89 9.61
CA ARG A 703 -47.63 -12.67 10.72
C ARG A 703 -46.34 -12.08 11.30
N ALA A 704 -45.69 -11.19 10.56
CA ALA A 704 -44.44 -10.54 10.96
C ALA A 704 -44.35 -9.13 10.34
N TYR A 705 -43.49 -8.30 10.90
CA TYR A 705 -43.30 -6.91 10.44
C TYR A 705 -41.82 -6.65 10.11
N PRO A 706 -41.51 -5.89 9.04
CA PRO A 706 -42.44 -5.41 8.01
C PRO A 706 -42.83 -6.54 7.05
N THR A 707 -44.08 -6.53 6.58
CA THR A 707 -44.57 -7.42 5.51
C THR A 707 -45.00 -6.58 4.31
N VAL A 708 -44.46 -6.88 3.13
CA VAL A 708 -44.82 -6.21 1.88
C VAL A 708 -45.74 -7.10 1.06
N LYS A 709 -46.87 -6.55 0.62
CA LYS A 709 -47.83 -7.24 -0.26
C LYS A 709 -48.21 -6.42 -1.47
N PHE A 710 -48.34 -7.11 -2.61
CA PHE A 710 -48.85 -6.56 -3.85
C PHE A 710 -50.34 -6.91 -4.04
N TYR A 711 -51.11 -5.92 -4.46
CA TYR A 711 -52.56 -5.98 -4.66
C TYR A 711 -52.86 -5.59 -6.12
N PRO A 712 -52.88 -6.57 -7.05
CA PRO A 712 -53.14 -6.29 -8.45
C PRO A 712 -54.63 -6.09 -8.73
N TYR A 713 -54.98 -5.01 -9.43
CA TYR A 713 -56.30 -4.88 -10.03
C TYR A 713 -56.41 -5.70 -11.32
N GLN A 714 -57.38 -6.61 -11.38
CA GLN A 714 -57.62 -7.51 -12.53
C GLN A 714 -59.05 -7.38 -13.10
N GLY A 715 -59.73 -6.25 -12.85
CA GLY A 715 -61.10 -6.00 -13.33
C GLY A 715 -62.22 -6.42 -12.37
N THR A 716 -61.89 -7.08 -11.25
CA THR A 716 -62.80 -7.46 -10.17
C THR A 716 -62.28 -6.95 -8.82
N LYS A 717 -63.05 -7.14 -7.73
CA LYS A 717 -62.58 -6.81 -6.37
C LYS A 717 -61.27 -7.52 -6.06
N VAL A 718 -60.33 -6.80 -5.47
CA VAL A 718 -59.00 -7.31 -5.14
C VAL A 718 -59.09 -8.20 -3.89
N ASN A 719 -58.38 -9.33 -3.93
CA ASN A 719 -58.33 -10.26 -2.79
C ASN A 719 -57.61 -9.62 -1.59
N ILE A 720 -58.21 -9.69 -0.41
CA ILE A 720 -57.67 -9.15 0.85
C ILE A 720 -56.31 -9.75 1.24
N LEU A 721 -56.04 -11.00 0.85
CA LEU A 721 -54.79 -11.68 1.16
C LEU A 721 -53.59 -11.08 0.43
N GLY A 722 -53.79 -10.43 -0.73
CA GLY A 722 -52.72 -9.92 -1.59
C GLY A 722 -51.71 -11.00 -2.00
N GLU A 723 -50.62 -10.58 -2.64
CA GLU A 723 -49.50 -11.42 -3.01
C GLU A 723 -48.26 -11.01 -2.22
N TYR A 724 -47.63 -11.96 -1.51
CA TYR A 724 -46.44 -11.67 -0.71
C TYR A 724 -45.24 -11.29 -1.58
N ILE A 725 -44.42 -10.36 -1.10
CA ILE A 725 -43.12 -10.02 -1.69
C ILE A 725 -42.04 -10.26 -0.63
N ASP A 726 -41.13 -11.21 -0.91
CA ASP A 726 -40.05 -11.58 0.01
C ASP A 726 -38.90 -10.57 0.05
N SER A 727 -38.68 -9.83 -1.04
CA SER A 727 -37.62 -8.82 -1.09
C SER A 727 -37.87 -7.66 -0.13
N ARG A 728 -36.78 -7.09 0.39
CA ARG A 728 -36.75 -5.85 1.19
C ARG A 728 -35.85 -4.78 0.55
N ASP A 729 -35.45 -4.99 -0.70
CA ASP A 729 -34.69 -4.05 -1.51
C ASP A 729 -35.63 -3.36 -2.51
N ALA A 730 -35.60 -2.03 -2.60
CA ALA A 730 -36.56 -1.28 -3.42
C ALA A 730 -36.48 -1.65 -4.91
N LYS A 731 -35.26 -1.87 -5.43
CA LYS A 731 -35.07 -2.24 -6.84
C LYS A 731 -35.60 -3.64 -7.11
N GLY A 732 -35.24 -4.62 -6.26
CA GLY A 732 -35.75 -5.98 -6.38
C GLY A 732 -37.27 -6.05 -6.27
N ILE A 733 -37.90 -5.26 -5.40
CA ILE A 733 -39.36 -5.18 -5.33
C ILE A 733 -39.93 -4.56 -6.62
N ALA A 734 -39.35 -3.46 -7.11
CA ALA A 734 -39.81 -2.81 -8.35
C ALA A 734 -39.73 -3.75 -9.56
N ASP A 735 -38.67 -4.55 -9.68
CA ASP A 735 -38.50 -5.52 -10.76
C ASP A 735 -39.58 -6.61 -10.71
N ILE A 736 -39.84 -7.18 -9.52
CA ILE A 736 -40.93 -8.14 -9.31
C ILE A 736 -42.29 -7.53 -9.68
N LEU A 737 -42.54 -6.28 -9.29
CA LEU A 737 -43.78 -5.58 -9.61
C LEU A 737 -43.94 -5.37 -11.13
N ASN A 738 -42.88 -4.96 -11.81
CA ASN A 738 -42.90 -4.77 -13.27
C ASN A 738 -43.19 -6.10 -13.99
N GLU A 739 -42.53 -7.20 -13.60
CA GLU A 739 -42.78 -8.53 -14.18
C GLU A 739 -44.24 -8.96 -14.00
N LYS A 740 -44.81 -8.75 -12.80
CA LYS A 740 -46.21 -9.07 -12.51
C LYS A 740 -47.17 -8.21 -13.33
N LEU A 741 -46.89 -6.92 -13.50
CA LEU A 741 -47.71 -6.03 -14.33
C LEU A 741 -47.71 -6.46 -15.80
N GLU A 742 -46.55 -6.84 -16.35
CA GLU A 742 -46.43 -7.34 -17.72
C GLU A 742 -47.23 -8.63 -17.92
N ALA A 743 -47.17 -9.55 -16.97
CA ALA A 743 -47.96 -10.79 -16.99
C ALA A 743 -49.47 -10.52 -17.01
N ILE A 744 -49.95 -9.53 -16.23
CA ILE A 744 -51.35 -9.11 -16.20
C ILE A 744 -51.77 -8.52 -17.55
N GLN A 745 -50.94 -7.65 -18.15
CA GLN A 745 -51.22 -7.05 -19.46
C GLN A 745 -51.27 -8.12 -20.58
N ASN A 746 -50.37 -9.10 -20.55
CA ASN A 746 -50.30 -10.17 -21.55
C ASN A 746 -51.50 -11.13 -21.45
N LYS A 747 -51.99 -11.44 -20.24
CA LYS A 747 -53.24 -12.19 -20.04
C LYS A 747 -54.45 -11.43 -20.60
N GLY A 748 -54.50 -10.11 -20.41
CA GLY A 748 -55.55 -9.24 -20.97
C GLY A 748 -55.57 -9.23 -22.51
N LYS A 749 -54.38 -9.15 -23.15
CA LYS A 749 -54.24 -9.20 -24.61
C LYS A 749 -54.65 -10.55 -25.21
N ARG A 750 -54.23 -11.67 -24.61
CA ARG A 750 -54.64 -13.02 -25.04
C ARG A 750 -56.15 -13.24 -24.92
N LYS A 751 -56.80 -12.72 -23.87
CA LYS A 751 -58.26 -12.81 -23.70
C LYS A 751 -59.02 -11.98 -24.75
N LYS A 752 -58.47 -10.83 -25.16
CA LYS A 752 -59.02 -9.99 -26.26
C LYS A 752 -58.81 -10.59 -27.66
N SER A 753 -57.73 -11.32 -27.92
CA SER A 753 -57.56 -12.00 -29.23
C SER A 753 -58.48 -13.22 -29.34
N ARG A 754 -58.61 -14.00 -28.27
CA ARG A 754 -59.51 -15.17 -28.23
C ARG A 754 -60.99 -14.80 -28.44
N ASN A 755 -61.45 -13.69 -27.85
CA ASN A 755 -62.81 -13.16 -28.09
C ASN A 755 -63.00 -12.53 -29.49
N LYS A 756 -61.93 -12.29 -30.26
CA LYS A 756 -62.00 -11.81 -31.65
C LYS A 756 -62.03 -12.94 -32.67
N ASP A 757 -61.58 -14.13 -32.30
CA ASP A 757 -61.62 -15.34 -33.15
C ASP A 757 -62.93 -16.15 -32.94
N GLU A 758 -63.77 -15.77 -31.96
CA GLU A 758 -65.09 -16.35 -31.65
C GLU A 758 -66.28 -15.44 -32.08
N LEU A 759 -66.01 -14.38 -32.84
CA LEU A 759 -66.97 -13.42 -33.42
C LEU A 759 -66.76 -13.37 -34.94
#